data_AF-A0A173U092-F1
#
_entry.id   AF-A0A173U092-F1
#
_cell.length_a   1.000
_cell.length_b   1.000
_cell.length_c   1.000
_cell.angle_alpha   90.00
_cell.angle_beta   90.00
_cell.angle_gamma   90.00
#
_symmetry.space_group_name_H-M   'P 1'
#
loop_
_entity.id
_entity.type
_entity.pdbx_description
1 polymer ?
#
loop_
_entity_poly.entity_id
_entity_poly.type
_entity_poly.pdbx_seq_one_letter_code
_entity_poly.pdbx_strand_id
1 'polypeptide(L)'
;MNDIAIDKEHLHYLEQLSEMYPTIGKASSEIINLQAILNLPKGTEHFVSDVHGEYEAFSHVLKNGSGAVRKKIDDVFGLAMNKADKAALATLIYYPREKMELIKQDEPDMDSWYKTTLYKLIEVCKTVSSKYTRSKVRKALPEEYAYVIEELITEKPEVLNKEAYYESIINTTVELGTAEEFIVVLSELIQRLAVDHLHVLGDIYDRGAGPHLIMDRLCRYHSLDIQWGNHDIIWMGAAAGNPACIATVVRNSIRYGNLDVVEEGYGINMLPLATFALKAYKDDPCTRFVFKVAPSGADNMESDLIKKMHKAIAIIRFKLEGQLIKKWPEYGMKERLLLEHIDYEQGTIELEGRTYKLLDTSFPTIDPADPYRLTEGEEEVIQRLRSSFIHCEKLKNHVGLLLKRGSMYKVYNGNLLFHGCIPMEEDGSFAKVNIYGKEYSGKALFDILETYVRKAFFSDDRLERQKGSDIMWYIWTAPYSPLYGRNKMATFERYFIDDDDMQIEKKNFYYDYINKPECAQRILEEFGLHDKRDHIINGHVPVHRLRGESPVKCDGRVIVIDGGFSKAYRRRTGIAGYTLIYNSYGLTLTAHEPFESPETAVRDERDIVSRREAVEVLDKRILVGDTDAGIKMKEKIADLKHLIAAYRSGEIAERDD
;
A
#
# COMPACT_ATOMS: atom_id res chain seq x y z
N MET A 1 2.68 47.58 -20.39
CA MET A 1 2.99 46.64 -21.48
C MET A 1 4.50 46.61 -21.56
N ASN A 2 5.12 45.58 -20.98
CA ASN A 2 6.52 45.27 -21.22
C ASN A 2 6.51 44.06 -22.14
N ASP A 3 6.99 44.23 -23.38
CA ASP A 3 7.26 43.15 -24.31
C ASP A 3 8.36 42.26 -23.71
N ILE A 4 7.93 41.18 -23.07
CA ILE A 4 8.80 40.05 -22.77
C ILE A 4 8.73 39.20 -24.03
N ALA A 5 9.79 39.24 -24.85
CA ALA A 5 9.93 38.33 -25.97
C ALA A 5 9.74 36.90 -25.45
N ILE A 6 8.73 36.19 -25.95
CA ILE A 6 8.47 34.80 -25.60
C ILE A 6 9.67 33.99 -26.10
N ASP A 7 10.35 33.29 -25.20
CA ASP A 7 11.46 32.41 -25.57
C ASP A 7 10.95 31.31 -26.52
N LYS A 8 11.79 30.86 -27.47
CA LYS A 8 11.41 29.90 -28.51
C LYS A 8 10.87 28.59 -27.94
N GLU A 9 11.41 28.13 -26.82
CA GLU A 9 10.90 26.93 -26.13
C GLU A 9 9.49 27.15 -25.57
N HIS A 10 9.22 28.33 -25.02
CA HIS A 10 7.90 28.66 -24.48
C HIS A 10 6.88 28.86 -25.61
N LEU A 11 7.25 29.48 -26.73
CA LEU A 11 6.37 29.59 -27.90
C LEU A 11 6.03 28.20 -28.46
N HIS A 12 7.03 27.31 -28.58
CA HIS A 12 6.79 25.93 -29.02
C HIS A 12 5.87 25.16 -28.06
N TYR A 13 6.01 25.36 -26.76
CA TYR A 13 5.09 24.81 -25.77
C TYR A 13 3.65 25.33 -25.96
N LEU A 14 3.48 26.63 -26.20
CA LEU A 14 2.16 27.22 -26.47
C LEU A 14 1.57 26.70 -27.79
N GLU A 15 2.38 26.46 -28.81
CA GLU A 15 1.94 25.82 -30.06
C GLU A 15 1.37 24.41 -29.80
N GLN A 16 2.03 23.60 -28.94
CA GLN A 16 1.49 22.30 -28.54
C GLN A 16 0.21 22.43 -27.72
N LEU A 17 0.16 23.41 -26.81
CA LEU A 17 -1.04 23.69 -26.00
C LEU A 17 -2.24 24.10 -26.88
N SER A 18 -1.97 24.81 -27.98
CA SER A 18 -2.96 25.20 -28.99
C SER A 18 -3.65 24.00 -29.66
N GLU A 19 -3.03 22.81 -29.67
CA GLU A 19 -3.65 21.60 -30.23
C GLU A 19 -4.83 21.10 -29.36
N MET A 20 -4.73 21.27 -28.04
CA MET A 20 -5.78 20.90 -27.10
C MET A 20 -6.82 22.00 -26.89
N TYR A 21 -6.41 23.26 -27.04
CA TYR A 21 -7.24 24.44 -26.83
C TYR A 21 -7.20 25.36 -28.05
N PRO A 22 -7.79 24.95 -29.18
CA PRO A 22 -7.58 25.56 -30.50
C PRO A 22 -8.07 27.01 -30.62
N THR A 23 -8.94 27.44 -29.70
CA THR A 23 -9.52 28.78 -29.69
C THR A 23 -9.43 29.43 -28.32
N ILE A 24 -9.47 30.77 -28.30
CA ILE A 24 -9.58 31.58 -27.09
C ILE A 24 -10.79 31.12 -26.25
N GLY A 25 -11.89 30.73 -26.90
CA GLY A 25 -13.09 30.23 -26.24
C GLY A 25 -12.85 28.94 -25.45
N LYS A 26 -12.16 27.96 -26.04
CA LYS A 26 -11.81 26.68 -25.37
C LYS A 26 -10.84 26.91 -24.22
N ALA A 27 -9.79 27.70 -24.45
CA ALA A 27 -8.82 28.05 -23.41
C ALA A 27 -9.49 28.80 -22.24
N SER A 28 -10.36 29.78 -22.53
CA SER A 28 -11.09 30.54 -21.51
C SER A 28 -12.04 29.65 -20.70
N SER A 29 -12.75 28.73 -21.37
CA SER A 29 -13.68 27.79 -20.71
C SER A 29 -12.94 26.87 -19.75
N GLU A 30 -11.76 26.37 -20.14
CA GLU A 30 -10.93 25.56 -19.25
C GLU A 30 -10.38 26.38 -18.07
N ILE A 31 -9.94 27.62 -18.30
CA ILE A 31 -9.53 28.50 -17.19
C ILE A 31 -10.66 28.67 -16.18
N ILE A 32 -11.89 28.96 -16.63
CA ILE A 32 -13.06 29.13 -15.75
C ILE A 32 -13.31 27.84 -14.95
N ASN A 33 -13.27 26.69 -15.62
CA ASN A 33 -13.45 25.38 -14.99
C ASN A 33 -12.39 25.11 -13.91
N LEU A 34 -11.10 25.28 -14.23
CA LEU A 34 -10.00 25.09 -13.27
C LEU A 34 -10.10 26.07 -12.11
N GLN A 35 -10.44 27.34 -12.37
CA GLN A 35 -10.60 28.36 -11.33
C GLN A 35 -11.74 28.02 -10.37
N ALA A 36 -12.84 27.44 -10.87
CA ALA A 36 -13.93 26.95 -10.01
C ALA A 36 -13.49 25.77 -9.16
N ILE A 37 -12.74 24.82 -9.73
CA ILE A 37 -12.22 23.63 -9.01
C ILE A 37 -11.29 24.05 -7.87
N LEU A 38 -10.42 25.04 -8.06
CA LEU A 38 -9.49 25.52 -7.01
C LEU A 38 -10.20 25.97 -5.73
N ASN A 39 -11.46 26.40 -5.83
CA ASN A 39 -12.26 26.87 -4.69
C ASN A 39 -13.08 25.76 -4.03
N LEU A 40 -13.05 24.53 -4.58
CA LEU A 40 -13.66 23.39 -3.92
C LEU A 40 -12.85 22.98 -2.69
N PRO A 41 -13.50 22.38 -1.69
CA PRO A 41 -12.78 21.77 -0.59
C PRO A 41 -11.84 20.65 -1.03
N LYS A 42 -10.69 20.55 -0.34
CA LYS A 42 -9.79 19.40 -0.49
C LYS A 42 -10.52 18.07 -0.26
N GLY A 43 -10.20 17.08 -1.11
CA GLY A 43 -10.65 15.70 -0.98
C GLY A 43 -10.18 15.02 0.31
N THR A 44 -10.81 13.89 0.68
CA THR A 44 -10.37 13.10 1.83
C THR A 44 -9.27 12.15 1.38
N GLU A 45 -8.08 12.29 1.94
CA GLU A 45 -7.02 11.28 1.83
C GLU A 45 -7.14 10.28 2.98
N HIS A 46 -6.90 9.02 2.68
CA HIS A 46 -6.93 7.91 3.62
C HIS A 46 -5.60 7.18 3.58
N PHE A 47 -4.92 7.07 4.71
CA PHE A 47 -3.64 6.39 4.83
C PHE A 47 -3.82 5.11 5.63
N VAL A 48 -3.31 4.02 5.06
CA VAL A 48 -3.28 2.69 5.65
C VAL A 48 -1.85 2.16 5.56
N SER A 49 -1.42 1.35 6.53
CA SER A 49 -0.09 0.72 6.53
C SER A 49 -0.21 -0.78 6.72
N ASP A 50 0.82 -1.52 6.30
CA ASP A 50 1.10 -2.92 6.68
C ASP A 50 -0.13 -3.85 6.68
N VAL A 51 -0.76 -3.95 5.51
CA VAL A 51 -1.98 -4.75 5.34
C VAL A 51 -1.70 -6.24 5.46
N HIS A 52 -0.51 -6.70 5.04
CA HIS A 52 -0.02 -8.07 5.27
C HIS A 52 -1.03 -9.17 4.91
N GLY A 53 -1.65 -9.09 3.74
CA GLY A 53 -2.57 -10.14 3.29
C GLY A 53 -3.90 -10.26 4.06
N GLU A 54 -4.21 -9.38 5.01
CA GLU A 54 -5.45 -9.41 5.82
C GLU A 54 -6.63 -8.77 5.05
N TYR A 55 -7.05 -9.45 3.98
CA TYR A 55 -8.01 -8.94 2.99
C TYR A 55 -9.34 -8.46 3.58
N GLU A 56 -9.95 -9.22 4.50
CA GLU A 56 -11.27 -8.88 5.04
C GLU A 56 -11.24 -7.57 5.83
N ALA A 57 -10.26 -7.43 6.73
CA ALA A 57 -10.10 -6.23 7.54
C ALA A 57 -9.76 -5.02 6.66
N PHE A 58 -8.89 -5.20 5.66
CA PHE A 58 -8.58 -4.16 4.67
C PHE A 58 -9.81 -3.73 3.88
N SER A 59 -10.58 -4.69 3.35
CA SER A 59 -11.81 -4.46 2.60
C SER A 59 -12.83 -3.67 3.42
N HIS A 60 -13.00 -4.04 4.69
CA HIS A 60 -13.89 -3.33 5.61
C HIS A 60 -13.43 -1.88 5.88
N VAL A 61 -12.14 -1.65 6.10
CA VAL A 61 -11.56 -0.31 6.30
C VAL A 61 -11.77 0.59 5.07
N LEU A 62 -11.71 0.03 3.87
CA LEU A 62 -12.05 0.78 2.66
C LEU A 62 -13.54 1.08 2.54
N LYS A 63 -14.41 0.13 2.90
CA LYS A 63 -15.87 0.29 2.86
C LYS A 63 -16.37 1.33 3.87
N ASN A 64 -15.82 1.35 5.09
CA ASN A 64 -16.22 2.33 6.11
C ASN A 64 -15.49 3.68 5.99
N GLY A 65 -14.41 3.74 5.21
CA GLY A 65 -13.55 4.92 5.05
C GLY A 65 -12.94 5.37 6.37
N SER A 66 -12.60 4.44 7.26
CA SER A 66 -12.17 4.68 8.64
C SER A 66 -13.17 5.55 9.43
N GLY A 67 -14.45 5.25 9.20
CA GLY A 67 -15.60 5.93 9.79
C GLY A 67 -15.97 7.25 9.12
N ALA A 68 -15.36 7.59 7.98
CA ALA A 68 -15.77 8.76 7.19
C ALA A 68 -17.23 8.64 6.74
N VAL A 69 -17.69 7.45 6.37
CA VAL A 69 -19.08 7.19 5.98
C VAL A 69 -20.02 7.47 7.15
N ARG A 70 -19.73 6.91 8.34
CA ARG A 70 -20.53 7.14 9.55
C ARG A 70 -20.61 8.63 9.91
N LYS A 71 -19.49 9.37 9.79
CA LYS A 71 -19.49 10.82 9.99
C LYS A 71 -20.44 11.53 9.02
N LYS A 72 -20.51 11.07 7.77
CA LYS A 72 -21.40 11.66 6.75
C LYS A 72 -22.87 11.37 7.03
N ILE A 73 -23.20 10.18 7.52
CA ILE A 73 -24.53 9.85 8.01
C ILE A 73 -24.91 10.75 9.19
N ASP A 74 -23.98 10.98 10.12
CA ASP A 74 -24.17 11.89 11.24
C ASP A 74 -24.33 13.35 10.80
N ASP A 75 -23.56 13.82 9.81
CA ASP A 75 -23.66 15.17 9.24
C ASP A 75 -25.06 15.41 8.61
N VAL A 76 -25.65 14.38 8.00
CA VAL A 76 -26.97 14.46 7.33
C VAL A 76 -28.12 14.39 8.35
N PHE A 77 -28.12 13.36 9.19
CA PHE A 77 -29.29 13.05 10.01
C PHE A 77 -29.19 13.53 11.46
N GLY A 78 -28.01 13.90 11.95
CA GLY A 78 -27.83 14.55 13.26
C GLY A 78 -28.64 13.89 14.38
N LEU A 79 -29.48 14.65 15.09
CA LEU A 79 -30.38 14.12 16.12
C LEU A 79 -31.71 13.58 15.56
N ALA A 80 -31.99 13.78 14.27
CA ALA A 80 -33.23 13.33 13.62
C ALA A 80 -33.29 11.81 13.39
N MET A 81 -32.16 11.12 13.49
CA MET A 81 -32.07 9.66 13.40
C MET A 81 -31.34 9.09 14.62
N ASN A 82 -31.87 8.02 15.21
CA ASN A 82 -31.27 7.40 16.39
C ASN A 82 -29.98 6.64 16.04
N LYS A 83 -29.22 6.22 17.06
CA LYS A 83 -27.92 5.57 16.86
C LYS A 83 -28.02 4.18 16.20
N ALA A 84 -29.10 3.43 16.43
CA ALA A 84 -29.29 2.10 15.87
C ALA A 84 -29.59 2.20 14.36
N ASP A 85 -30.52 3.06 13.97
CA ASP A 85 -30.86 3.27 12.56
C ASP A 85 -29.66 3.76 11.73
N LYS A 86 -28.82 4.60 12.34
CA LYS A 86 -27.56 5.03 11.70
C LYS A 86 -26.55 3.91 11.56
N ALA A 87 -26.47 3.00 12.54
CA ALA A 87 -25.61 1.84 12.46
C ALA A 87 -26.10 0.89 11.36
N ALA A 88 -27.41 0.61 11.30
CA ALA A 88 -28.04 -0.17 10.24
C ALA A 88 -27.78 0.43 8.85
N LEU A 89 -27.95 1.74 8.68
CA LEU A 89 -27.67 2.45 7.43
C LEU A 89 -26.18 2.39 7.06
N ALA A 90 -25.28 2.54 8.02
CA ALA A 90 -23.84 2.42 7.79
C ALA A 90 -23.49 1.00 7.32
N THR A 91 -24.00 -0.02 8.01
CA THR A 91 -23.80 -1.44 7.65
C THR A 91 -24.35 -1.75 6.26
N LEU A 92 -25.52 -1.21 5.91
CA LEU A 92 -26.07 -1.31 4.56
C LEU A 92 -25.12 -0.68 3.53
N ILE A 93 -24.58 0.51 3.82
CA ILE A 93 -23.61 1.13 2.90
C ILE A 93 -22.35 0.27 2.78
N TYR A 94 -21.88 -0.39 3.85
CA TYR A 94 -20.65 -1.20 3.80
C TYR A 94 -20.85 -2.54 3.06
N TYR A 95 -22.00 -3.17 3.25
CA TYR A 95 -22.33 -4.52 2.79
C TYR A 95 -23.77 -4.54 2.24
N PRO A 96 -24.03 -3.86 1.11
CA PRO A 96 -25.39 -3.63 0.65
C PRO A 96 -26.12 -4.94 0.32
N ARG A 97 -25.45 -5.86 -0.38
CA ARG A 97 -26.06 -7.14 -0.76
C ARG A 97 -26.33 -8.01 0.46
N GLU A 98 -25.32 -8.20 1.30
CA GLU A 98 -25.40 -9.05 2.49
C GLU A 98 -26.44 -8.53 3.49
N LYS A 99 -26.52 -7.20 3.68
CA LYS A 99 -27.50 -6.60 4.59
C LYS A 99 -28.92 -6.66 4.02
N MET A 100 -29.12 -6.46 2.72
CA MET A 100 -30.44 -6.61 2.10
C MET A 100 -30.98 -8.03 2.21
N GLU A 101 -30.13 -9.06 2.03
CA GLU A 101 -30.54 -10.46 2.20
C GLU A 101 -31.00 -10.79 3.62
N LEU A 102 -30.45 -10.14 4.65
CA LEU A 102 -30.96 -10.27 6.02
C LEU A 102 -32.32 -9.56 6.17
N ILE A 103 -32.46 -8.36 5.62
CA ILE A 103 -33.69 -7.57 5.76
C ILE A 103 -34.88 -8.27 5.10
N LYS A 104 -34.69 -8.89 3.93
CA LYS A 104 -35.73 -9.67 3.23
C LYS A 104 -36.31 -10.82 4.06
N GLN A 105 -35.60 -11.30 5.08
CA GLN A 105 -36.08 -12.40 5.94
C GLN A 105 -37.11 -11.91 6.96
N ASP A 106 -37.02 -10.65 7.38
CA ASP A 106 -37.80 -10.09 8.49
C ASP A 106 -38.79 -8.98 8.06
N GLU A 107 -38.55 -8.30 6.94
CA GLU A 107 -39.34 -7.17 6.47
C GLU A 107 -40.50 -7.62 5.55
N PRO A 108 -41.76 -7.48 5.98
CA PRO A 108 -42.91 -7.87 5.17
C PRO A 108 -43.20 -6.93 3.98
N ASP A 109 -42.83 -5.65 4.06
CA ASP A 109 -43.07 -4.66 3.00
C ASP A 109 -41.76 -4.11 2.44
N MET A 110 -41.13 -4.92 1.60
CA MET A 110 -39.87 -4.56 0.95
C MET A 110 -39.99 -3.34 0.03
N ASP A 111 -41.14 -3.11 -0.61
CA ASP A 111 -41.33 -1.97 -1.50
C ASP A 111 -41.24 -0.65 -0.73
N SER A 112 -41.93 -0.56 0.41
CA SER A 112 -41.85 0.60 1.31
C SER A 112 -40.43 0.78 1.89
N TRP A 113 -39.79 -0.34 2.25
CA TRP A 113 -38.41 -0.34 2.74
C TRP A 113 -37.43 0.18 1.67
N TYR A 114 -37.57 -0.26 0.41
CA TYR A 114 -36.74 0.20 -0.71
C TYR A 114 -36.88 1.70 -0.91
N LYS A 115 -38.11 2.23 -0.97
CA LYS A 115 -38.34 3.68 -1.13
C LYS A 115 -37.66 4.47 -0.02
N THR A 116 -37.89 4.09 1.23
CA THR A 116 -37.32 4.76 2.41
C THR A 116 -35.79 4.72 2.38
N THR A 117 -35.22 3.59 2.00
CA THR A 117 -33.77 3.39 1.95
C THR A 117 -33.12 4.19 0.83
N LEU A 118 -33.73 4.22 -0.35
CA LEU A 118 -33.26 5.03 -1.48
C LEU A 118 -33.22 6.52 -1.12
N TYR A 119 -34.26 7.05 -0.48
CA TYR A 119 -34.25 8.43 0.02
C TYR A 119 -33.08 8.69 0.98
N LYS A 120 -32.86 7.82 1.96
CA LYS A 120 -31.76 7.96 2.93
C LYS A 120 -30.40 7.97 2.22
N LEU A 121 -30.17 7.07 1.28
CA LEU A 121 -28.92 6.97 0.52
C LEU A 121 -28.69 8.18 -0.38
N ILE A 122 -29.74 8.70 -1.03
CA ILE A 122 -29.66 9.90 -1.87
C ILE A 122 -29.23 11.11 -1.03
N GLU A 123 -29.80 11.31 0.16
CA GLU A 123 -29.41 12.41 1.05
C GLU A 123 -27.95 12.33 1.53
N VAL A 124 -27.48 11.11 1.83
CA VAL A 124 -26.06 10.89 2.13
C VAL A 124 -25.18 11.18 0.90
N CYS A 125 -25.58 10.71 -0.29
CA CYS A 125 -24.88 10.99 -1.54
C CYS A 125 -24.77 12.48 -1.84
N LYS A 126 -25.84 13.27 -1.66
CA LYS A 126 -25.82 14.74 -1.84
C LYS A 126 -24.75 15.38 -0.95
N THR A 127 -24.69 14.99 0.31
CA THR A 127 -23.71 15.53 1.26
C THR A 127 -22.28 15.14 0.92
N VAL A 128 -22.04 13.87 0.57
CA VAL A 128 -20.70 13.37 0.24
C VAL A 128 -20.20 13.95 -1.10
N SER A 129 -21.09 14.12 -2.08
CA SER A 129 -20.77 14.63 -3.42
C SER A 129 -20.54 16.14 -3.48
N SER A 130 -21.06 16.91 -2.51
CA SER A 130 -21.01 18.38 -2.47
C SER A 130 -19.63 19.03 -2.63
N LYS A 131 -18.54 18.32 -2.32
CA LYS A 131 -17.15 18.79 -2.46
C LYS A 131 -16.50 18.42 -3.81
N TYR A 132 -17.23 17.78 -4.71
CA TYR A 132 -16.72 17.32 -5.99
C TYR A 132 -17.49 17.96 -7.16
N THR A 133 -16.83 18.12 -8.29
CA THR A 133 -17.49 18.54 -9.54
C THR A 133 -18.49 17.48 -10.00
N ARG A 134 -19.54 17.89 -10.71
CA ARG A 134 -20.49 16.99 -11.39
C ARG A 134 -19.78 15.95 -12.26
N SER A 135 -18.81 16.37 -13.07
CA SER A 135 -18.02 15.46 -13.92
C SER A 135 -17.32 14.35 -13.13
N LYS A 136 -16.74 14.68 -11.97
CA LYS A 136 -16.07 13.69 -11.10
C LYS A 136 -17.06 12.68 -10.51
N VAL A 137 -18.23 13.14 -10.09
CA VAL A 137 -19.29 12.26 -9.55
C VAL A 137 -19.85 11.36 -10.65
N ARG A 138 -20.14 11.91 -11.83
CA ARG A 138 -20.61 11.15 -12.99
C ARG A 138 -19.63 10.06 -13.41
N LYS A 139 -18.32 10.36 -13.45
CA LYS A 139 -17.25 9.37 -13.74
C LYS A 139 -17.08 8.33 -12.63
N ALA A 140 -17.66 8.56 -11.46
CA ALA A 140 -17.62 7.60 -10.36
C ALA A 140 -18.76 6.57 -10.43
N LEU A 141 -19.80 6.86 -11.20
CA LEU A 141 -20.98 6.04 -11.39
C LEU A 141 -20.83 5.07 -12.59
N PRO A 142 -21.51 3.91 -12.55
CA PRO A 142 -21.70 3.08 -13.74
C PRO A 142 -22.47 3.85 -14.82
N GLU A 143 -22.14 3.63 -16.09
CA GLU A 143 -22.66 4.40 -17.22
C GLU A 143 -24.19 4.35 -17.32
N GLU A 144 -24.78 3.19 -17.08
CA GLU A 144 -26.23 2.96 -17.13
C GLU A 144 -27.03 3.69 -16.04
N TYR A 145 -26.42 3.95 -14.87
CA TYR A 145 -27.08 4.64 -13.75
C TYR A 145 -26.67 6.11 -13.62
N ALA A 146 -25.62 6.53 -14.33
CA ALA A 146 -24.98 7.83 -14.15
C ALA A 146 -25.96 9.00 -14.30
N TYR A 147 -26.79 8.99 -15.34
CA TYR A 147 -27.75 10.08 -15.60
C TYR A 147 -28.81 10.21 -14.50
N VAL A 148 -29.44 9.10 -14.10
CA VAL A 148 -30.54 9.12 -13.13
C VAL A 148 -30.04 9.49 -11.74
N ILE A 149 -28.92 8.91 -11.31
CA ILE A 149 -28.33 9.22 -10.01
C ILE A 149 -27.78 10.64 -9.99
N GLU A 150 -27.15 11.13 -11.07
CA GLU A 150 -26.73 12.53 -11.19
C GLU A 150 -27.93 13.48 -11.01
N GLU A 151 -29.07 13.22 -11.66
CA GLU A 151 -30.27 14.06 -11.50
C GLU A 151 -30.82 14.05 -10.06
N LEU A 152 -30.77 12.90 -9.36
CA LEU A 152 -31.23 12.75 -7.97
C LEU A 152 -30.36 13.50 -6.95
N ILE A 153 -29.04 13.61 -7.18
CA ILE A 153 -28.09 14.16 -6.20
C ILE A 153 -27.69 15.62 -6.47
N THR A 154 -27.98 16.16 -7.64
CA THR A 154 -27.43 17.45 -8.08
C THR A 154 -28.34 18.64 -7.76
N GLU A 155 -29.50 18.39 -7.17
CA GLU A 155 -30.49 19.44 -6.93
C GLU A 155 -30.09 20.42 -5.82
N LYS A 156 -30.46 21.69 -6.03
CA LYS A 156 -30.45 22.71 -4.98
C LYS A 156 -31.79 22.67 -4.23
N PRO A 157 -31.82 22.86 -2.91
CA PRO A 157 -33.04 22.87 -2.09
C PRO A 157 -34.12 23.90 -2.49
N GLU A 158 -33.86 24.74 -3.49
CA GLU A 158 -34.61 25.95 -3.83
C GLU A 158 -35.65 25.75 -4.96
N VAL A 159 -35.79 24.53 -5.50
CA VAL A 159 -36.71 24.24 -6.62
C VAL A 159 -38.01 23.60 -6.13
N LEU A 160 -39.00 24.44 -5.83
CA LEU A 160 -40.33 24.10 -5.28
C LEU A 160 -41.22 23.12 -6.11
N ASN A 161 -40.75 22.56 -7.23
CA ASN A 161 -41.61 21.86 -8.21
C ASN A 161 -41.13 20.47 -8.66
N LYS A 162 -40.06 19.91 -8.09
CA LYS A 162 -39.48 18.63 -8.53
C LYS A 162 -39.62 17.45 -7.56
N GLU A 163 -40.22 17.64 -6.39
CA GLU A 163 -40.44 16.53 -5.44
C GLU A 163 -41.21 15.36 -6.07
N ALA A 164 -42.32 15.66 -6.77
CA ALA A 164 -43.11 14.64 -7.48
C ALA A 164 -42.32 13.94 -8.60
N TYR A 165 -41.35 14.63 -9.21
CA TYR A 165 -40.48 14.05 -10.23
C TYR A 165 -39.52 13.01 -9.63
N TYR A 166 -38.91 13.30 -8.48
CA TYR A 166 -38.04 12.34 -7.80
C TYR A 166 -38.81 11.17 -7.20
N GLU A 167 -39.98 11.45 -6.63
CA GLU A 167 -40.86 10.42 -6.14
C GLU A 167 -41.24 9.46 -7.27
N SER A 168 -41.51 9.98 -8.48
CA SER A 168 -41.74 9.16 -9.67
C SER A 168 -40.53 8.30 -10.02
N ILE A 169 -39.30 8.83 -10.00
CA ILE A 169 -38.10 8.04 -10.28
C ILE A 169 -37.96 6.88 -9.29
N ILE A 170 -38.12 7.17 -7.99
CA ILE A 170 -38.00 6.16 -6.93
C ILE A 170 -39.11 5.11 -7.04
N ASN A 171 -40.36 5.53 -7.25
CA ASN A 171 -41.48 4.63 -7.45
C ASN A 171 -41.27 3.73 -8.67
N THR A 172 -40.91 4.30 -9.81
CA THR A 172 -40.62 3.53 -11.03
C THR A 172 -39.44 2.58 -10.84
N THR A 173 -38.41 2.97 -10.09
CA THR A 173 -37.26 2.09 -9.79
C THR A 173 -37.70 0.83 -9.03
N VAL A 174 -38.60 1.00 -8.05
CA VAL A 174 -39.19 -0.10 -7.26
C VAL A 174 -40.15 -0.93 -8.12
N GLU A 175 -41.05 -0.30 -8.87
CA GLU A 175 -42.01 -0.97 -9.77
C GLU A 175 -41.32 -1.84 -10.83
N LEU A 176 -40.17 -1.39 -11.34
CA LEU A 176 -39.36 -2.13 -12.32
C LEU A 176 -38.47 -3.21 -11.69
N GLY A 177 -38.45 -3.34 -10.35
CA GLY A 177 -37.65 -4.35 -9.65
C GLY A 177 -36.15 -4.08 -9.64
N THR A 178 -35.73 -2.81 -9.82
CA THR A 178 -34.31 -2.42 -9.93
C THR A 178 -33.76 -1.73 -8.66
N ALA A 179 -34.57 -1.68 -7.59
CA ALA A 179 -34.23 -0.99 -6.35
C ALA A 179 -32.96 -1.52 -5.67
N GLU A 180 -32.74 -2.84 -5.66
CA GLU A 180 -31.56 -3.45 -5.03
C GLU A 180 -30.25 -3.01 -5.69
N GLU A 181 -30.19 -3.03 -7.03
CA GLU A 181 -29.01 -2.57 -7.76
C GLU A 181 -28.80 -1.06 -7.55
N PHE A 182 -29.87 -0.26 -7.50
CA PHE A 182 -29.76 1.16 -7.16
C PHE A 182 -29.18 1.38 -5.75
N ILE A 183 -29.58 0.59 -4.76
CA ILE A 183 -29.03 0.64 -3.40
C ILE A 183 -27.55 0.29 -3.40
N VAL A 184 -27.14 -0.74 -4.14
CA VAL A 184 -25.74 -1.14 -4.28
C VAL A 184 -24.93 -0.01 -4.90
N VAL A 185 -25.37 0.54 -6.03
CA VAL A 185 -24.66 1.62 -6.75
C VAL A 185 -24.53 2.88 -5.90
N LEU A 186 -25.60 3.30 -5.20
CA LEU A 186 -25.53 4.44 -4.29
C LEU A 186 -24.58 4.18 -3.12
N SER A 187 -24.60 2.98 -2.55
CA SER A 187 -23.71 2.59 -1.45
C SER A 187 -22.24 2.62 -1.90
N GLU A 188 -21.92 2.04 -3.06
CA GLU A 188 -20.58 2.05 -3.64
C GLU A 188 -20.12 3.47 -4.02
N LEU A 189 -21.04 4.32 -4.49
CA LEU A 189 -20.75 5.73 -4.73
C LEU A 189 -20.39 6.45 -3.43
N ILE A 190 -21.13 6.23 -2.34
CA ILE A 190 -20.82 6.80 -1.02
C ILE A 190 -19.44 6.35 -0.56
N GLN A 191 -19.15 5.04 -0.62
CA GLN A 191 -17.84 4.50 -0.26
C GLN A 191 -16.71 5.18 -1.06
N ARG A 192 -16.88 5.25 -2.39
CA ARG A 192 -15.89 5.82 -3.30
C ARG A 192 -15.68 7.31 -3.09
N LEU A 193 -16.73 8.09 -2.82
CA LEU A 193 -16.62 9.54 -2.63
C LEU A 193 -16.20 9.91 -1.19
N ALA A 194 -16.38 9.01 -0.22
CA ALA A 194 -15.91 9.20 1.14
C ALA A 194 -14.38 9.26 1.23
N VAL A 195 -13.69 8.48 0.39
CA VAL A 195 -12.22 8.43 0.27
C VAL A 195 -11.81 8.88 -1.13
N ASP A 196 -11.27 10.10 -1.23
CA ASP A 196 -10.85 10.67 -2.51
C ASP A 196 -9.58 10.02 -3.06
N HIS A 197 -8.62 9.76 -2.17
CA HIS A 197 -7.33 9.19 -2.50
C HIS A 197 -6.85 8.26 -1.37
N LEU A 198 -6.30 7.10 -1.74
CA LEU A 198 -5.78 6.11 -0.81
C LEU A 198 -4.24 6.06 -0.87
N HIS A 199 -3.60 6.23 0.28
CA HIS A 199 -2.17 5.99 0.45
C HIS A 199 -1.96 4.65 1.16
N VAL A 200 -1.28 3.71 0.51
CA VAL A 200 -0.90 2.42 1.11
C VAL A 200 0.59 2.45 1.44
N LEU A 201 0.93 2.55 2.72
CA LEU A 201 2.31 2.66 3.18
C LEU A 201 2.79 1.29 3.67
N GLY A 202 3.64 0.62 2.90
CA GLY A 202 4.26 -0.61 3.33
C GLY A 202 3.58 -1.89 2.89
N ASP A 203 3.90 -2.96 3.62
CA ASP A 203 3.79 -4.32 3.15
C ASP A 203 2.33 -4.72 2.88
N ILE A 204 2.01 -4.93 1.61
CA ILE A 204 0.77 -5.58 1.16
C ILE A 204 0.94 -7.10 1.29
N TYR A 205 2.13 -7.58 0.97
CA TYR A 205 2.49 -9.00 0.97
C TYR A 205 2.97 -9.50 2.35
N ASP A 206 3.03 -10.84 2.46
CA ASP A 206 3.43 -11.63 3.64
C ASP A 206 2.39 -11.72 4.78
N ARG A 207 2.55 -12.74 5.64
CA ARG A 207 1.84 -13.01 6.92
C ARG A 207 0.35 -13.36 6.86
N GLY A 208 -0.43 -12.83 5.93
CA GLY A 208 -1.85 -13.18 5.73
C GLY A 208 -2.12 -13.93 4.42
N ALA A 209 -3.31 -14.53 4.30
CA ALA A 209 -3.69 -15.41 3.20
C ALA A 209 -4.22 -14.69 1.93
N GLY A 210 -4.55 -13.40 2.01
CA GLY A 210 -5.24 -12.66 0.95
C GLY A 210 -4.47 -11.55 0.21
N PRO A 211 -3.12 -11.51 0.11
CA PRO A 211 -2.45 -10.38 -0.55
C PRO A 211 -2.79 -10.29 -2.04
N HIS A 212 -3.03 -11.42 -2.70
CA HIS A 212 -3.47 -11.45 -4.11
C HIS A 212 -4.87 -10.83 -4.29
N LEU A 213 -5.78 -10.99 -3.33
CA LEU A 213 -7.11 -10.37 -3.33
C LEU A 213 -7.04 -8.86 -3.06
N ILE A 214 -6.15 -8.44 -2.16
CA ILE A 214 -5.89 -7.02 -1.91
C ILE A 214 -5.38 -6.35 -3.18
N MET A 215 -4.42 -6.97 -3.87
CA MET A 215 -3.89 -6.43 -5.12
C MET A 215 -4.92 -6.41 -6.25
N ASP A 216 -5.79 -7.43 -6.37
CA ASP A 216 -6.91 -7.43 -7.32
C ASP A 216 -7.83 -6.22 -7.08
N ARG A 217 -8.12 -5.90 -5.81
CA ARG A 217 -8.93 -4.75 -5.42
C ARG A 217 -8.22 -3.42 -5.71
N LEU A 218 -6.94 -3.30 -5.36
CA LEU A 218 -6.13 -2.09 -5.59
C LEU A 218 -5.97 -1.79 -7.09
N CYS A 219 -5.84 -2.82 -7.94
CA CYS A 219 -5.77 -2.65 -9.40
C CYS A 219 -7.00 -1.95 -9.99
N ARG A 220 -8.17 -2.07 -9.33
CA ARG A 220 -9.45 -1.48 -9.77
C ARG A 220 -9.81 -0.20 -8.99
N TYR A 221 -9.00 0.18 -8.01
CA TYR A 221 -9.30 1.30 -7.14
C TYR A 221 -9.08 2.64 -7.85
N HIS A 222 -9.91 3.63 -7.56
CA HIS A 222 -10.04 4.85 -8.39
C HIS A 222 -8.86 5.81 -8.28
N SER A 223 -8.26 5.92 -7.11
CA SER A 223 -7.12 6.83 -6.88
C SER A 223 -6.30 6.34 -5.71
N LEU A 224 -5.03 6.01 -5.97
CA LEU A 224 -4.11 5.55 -4.94
C LEU A 224 -2.64 5.80 -5.29
N ASP A 225 -1.81 5.81 -4.26
CA ASP A 225 -0.36 5.56 -4.35
C ASP A 225 0.09 4.55 -3.28
N ILE A 226 1.28 3.99 -3.51
CA ILE A 226 1.86 2.93 -2.67
C ILE A 226 3.29 3.32 -2.29
N GLN A 227 3.65 3.20 -1.02
CA GLN A 227 5.06 3.24 -0.61
C GLN A 227 5.50 1.82 -0.35
N TRP A 228 6.48 1.33 -1.10
CA TRP A 228 6.84 -0.09 -1.06
C TRP A 228 7.34 -0.51 0.31
N GLY A 229 6.85 -1.65 0.77
CA GLY A 229 7.44 -2.38 1.89
C GLY A 229 8.58 -3.30 1.48
N ASN A 230 9.35 -3.79 2.45
CA ASN A 230 10.42 -4.73 2.16
C ASN A 230 9.87 -6.06 1.62
N HIS A 231 8.72 -6.51 2.12
CA HIS A 231 8.06 -7.69 1.57
C HIS A 231 7.52 -7.44 0.17
N ASP A 232 7.03 -6.25 -0.16
CA ASP A 232 6.60 -5.97 -1.53
C ASP A 232 7.78 -6.06 -2.52
N ILE A 233 8.94 -5.52 -2.13
CA ILE A 233 10.16 -5.56 -2.94
C ILE A 233 10.63 -6.99 -3.20
N ILE A 234 10.52 -7.92 -2.24
CA ILE A 234 10.93 -9.31 -2.46
C ILE A 234 10.03 -10.01 -3.49
N TRP A 235 8.73 -9.69 -3.50
CA TRP A 235 7.79 -10.17 -4.52
C TRP A 235 8.05 -9.55 -5.89
N MET A 236 8.39 -8.25 -5.94
CA MET A 236 8.84 -7.60 -7.17
C MET A 236 10.13 -8.24 -7.71
N GLY A 237 11.10 -8.53 -6.83
CA GLY A 237 12.34 -9.22 -7.20
C GLY A 237 12.10 -10.63 -7.72
N ALA A 238 11.14 -11.36 -7.13
CA ALA A 238 10.75 -12.68 -7.60
C ALA A 238 10.10 -12.60 -9.01
N ALA A 239 9.23 -11.61 -9.23
CA ALA A 239 8.64 -11.36 -10.55
C ALA A 239 9.67 -10.94 -11.61
N ALA A 240 10.74 -10.24 -11.20
CA ALA A 240 11.90 -9.94 -12.04
C ALA A 240 12.84 -11.14 -12.26
N GLY A 241 12.52 -12.30 -11.67
CA GLY A 241 13.25 -13.55 -11.87
C GLY A 241 14.52 -13.69 -11.05
N ASN A 242 14.69 -12.92 -9.96
CA ASN A 242 15.83 -13.07 -9.06
C ASN A 242 15.67 -14.35 -8.20
N PRO A 243 16.62 -15.31 -8.27
CA PRO A 243 16.53 -16.57 -7.52
C PRO A 243 16.46 -16.41 -5.99
N ALA A 244 17.25 -15.50 -5.41
CA ALA A 244 17.27 -15.29 -3.97
C ALA A 244 15.94 -14.71 -3.47
N CYS A 245 15.34 -13.80 -4.24
CA CYS A 245 14.00 -13.27 -3.98
C CYS A 245 12.94 -14.37 -4.06
N ILE A 246 12.96 -15.22 -5.10
CA ILE A 246 12.05 -16.36 -5.26
C ILE A 246 12.14 -17.31 -4.06
N ALA A 247 13.36 -17.73 -3.70
CA ALA A 247 13.57 -18.61 -2.56
C ALA A 247 13.08 -17.97 -1.25
N THR A 248 13.23 -16.66 -1.10
CA THR A 248 12.75 -15.91 0.06
C THR A 248 11.22 -15.85 0.11
N VAL A 249 10.54 -15.59 -1.01
CA VAL A 249 9.06 -15.60 -1.11
C VAL A 249 8.51 -16.97 -0.71
N VAL A 250 9.04 -18.04 -1.28
CA VAL A 250 8.59 -19.41 -0.99
C VAL A 250 8.85 -19.78 0.47
N ARG A 251 10.05 -19.49 0.99
CA ARG A 251 10.40 -19.72 2.40
C ARG A 251 9.46 -18.97 3.34
N ASN A 252 9.17 -17.69 3.06
CA ASN A 252 8.31 -16.88 3.91
C ASN A 252 6.86 -17.40 3.88
N SER A 253 6.37 -17.76 2.69
CA SER A 253 5.03 -18.34 2.51
C SER A 253 4.88 -19.63 3.32
N ILE A 254 5.88 -20.52 3.30
CA ILE A 254 5.89 -21.72 4.14
C ILE A 254 5.96 -21.35 5.63
N ARG A 255 6.90 -20.48 6.04
CA ARG A 255 7.09 -20.13 7.46
C ARG A 255 5.84 -19.55 8.11
N TYR A 256 5.04 -18.80 7.35
CA TYR A 256 3.83 -18.16 7.84
C TYR A 256 2.53 -18.93 7.54
N GLY A 257 2.62 -20.13 6.95
CA GLY A 257 1.45 -20.95 6.67
C GLY A 257 0.54 -20.39 5.57
N ASN A 258 1.13 -19.66 4.61
CA ASN A 258 0.41 -19.01 3.50
C ASN A 258 0.88 -19.56 2.15
N LEU A 259 1.17 -20.87 2.06
CA LEU A 259 1.63 -21.49 0.81
C LEU A 259 0.56 -21.40 -0.29
N ASP A 260 -0.72 -21.44 0.09
CA ASP A 260 -1.88 -21.28 -0.79
C ASP A 260 -1.83 -19.96 -1.58
N VAL A 261 -1.21 -18.90 -1.05
CA VAL A 261 -1.00 -17.65 -1.80
C VAL A 261 -0.16 -17.90 -3.04
N VAL A 262 0.88 -18.74 -2.92
CA VAL A 262 1.78 -19.09 -4.02
C VAL A 262 1.11 -20.07 -4.98
N GLU A 263 0.45 -21.11 -4.45
CA GLU A 263 -0.16 -22.17 -5.24
C GLU A 263 -1.50 -21.77 -5.86
N GLU A 264 -2.49 -21.40 -5.05
CA GLU A 264 -3.83 -21.04 -5.52
C GLU A 264 -3.89 -19.58 -6.00
N GLY A 265 -3.28 -18.68 -5.22
CA GLY A 265 -3.35 -17.24 -5.48
C GLY A 265 -2.63 -16.83 -6.77
N TYR A 266 -1.48 -17.45 -7.06
CA TYR A 266 -0.64 -17.13 -8.22
C TYR A 266 -0.41 -18.30 -9.19
N GLY A 267 -0.89 -19.51 -8.90
CA GLY A 267 -0.78 -20.66 -9.81
C GLY A 267 0.63 -21.24 -9.90
N ILE A 268 1.48 -21.07 -8.88
CA ILE A 268 2.88 -21.48 -8.91
C ILE A 268 3.02 -22.88 -8.29
N ASN A 269 3.49 -23.83 -9.09
CA ASN A 269 3.55 -25.25 -8.70
C ASN A 269 4.72 -25.55 -7.74
N MET A 270 4.42 -26.03 -6.52
CA MET A 270 5.43 -26.42 -5.52
C MET A 270 5.88 -27.89 -5.59
N LEU A 271 5.28 -28.72 -6.46
CA LEU A 271 5.63 -30.13 -6.61
C LEU A 271 7.14 -30.40 -6.86
N PRO A 272 7.87 -29.57 -7.64
CA PRO A 272 9.31 -29.74 -7.80
C PRO A 272 10.06 -29.63 -6.47
N LEU A 273 9.72 -28.64 -5.63
CA LEU A 273 10.32 -28.45 -4.32
C LEU A 273 9.96 -29.60 -3.38
N ALA A 274 8.69 -30.02 -3.36
CA ALA A 274 8.22 -31.14 -2.55
C ALA A 274 8.96 -32.45 -2.87
N THR A 275 9.08 -32.78 -4.15
CA THR A 275 9.76 -34.00 -4.63
C THR A 275 11.24 -33.96 -4.31
N PHE A 276 11.90 -32.82 -4.55
CA PHE A 276 13.30 -32.61 -4.19
C PHE A 276 13.52 -32.77 -2.68
N ALA A 277 12.69 -32.13 -1.86
CA ALA A 277 12.81 -32.16 -0.41
C ALA A 277 12.70 -33.58 0.16
N LEU A 278 11.75 -34.40 -0.34
CA LEU A 278 11.62 -35.81 0.05
C LEU A 278 12.88 -36.61 -0.30
N LYS A 279 13.44 -36.42 -1.50
CA LYS A 279 14.62 -37.16 -1.96
C LYS A 279 15.89 -36.75 -1.22
N ALA A 280 16.09 -35.45 -0.99
CA ALA A 280 17.30 -34.91 -0.40
C ALA A 280 17.37 -35.15 1.12
N TYR A 281 16.26 -34.95 1.83
CA TYR A 281 16.24 -34.98 3.29
C TYR A 281 15.77 -36.33 3.87
N LYS A 282 15.10 -37.19 3.08
CA LYS A 282 14.74 -38.57 3.46
C LYS A 282 14.11 -38.68 4.85
N ASP A 283 14.84 -39.25 5.82
CA ASP A 283 14.41 -39.51 7.20
C ASP A 283 14.72 -38.35 8.17
N ASP A 284 15.30 -37.24 7.68
CA ASP A 284 15.55 -36.05 8.48
C ASP A 284 14.23 -35.48 9.02
N PRO A 285 14.07 -35.37 10.35
CA PRO A 285 12.83 -34.91 10.97
C PRO A 285 12.61 -33.40 10.82
N CYS A 286 13.64 -32.63 10.42
CA CYS A 286 13.56 -31.19 10.15
C CYS A 286 12.91 -30.38 11.29
N THR A 287 13.16 -30.75 12.55
CA THR A 287 12.41 -30.27 13.73
C THR A 287 12.51 -28.76 13.98
N ARG A 288 13.55 -28.10 13.45
CA ARG A 288 13.73 -26.64 13.54
C ARG A 288 12.91 -25.86 12.52
N PHE A 289 12.42 -26.52 11.47
CA PHE A 289 11.79 -25.89 10.30
C PHE A 289 10.26 -25.91 10.40
N VAL A 290 9.73 -25.48 11.54
CA VAL A 290 8.28 -25.41 11.81
C VAL A 290 7.64 -24.10 11.36
N PHE A 291 6.30 -24.06 11.36
CA PHE A 291 5.54 -22.83 11.16
C PHE A 291 5.73 -21.85 12.32
N LYS A 292 5.68 -20.55 12.02
CA LYS A 292 5.47 -19.50 13.04
C LYS A 292 3.99 -19.32 13.35
N VAL A 293 3.13 -19.52 12.35
CA VAL A 293 1.67 -19.51 12.44
C VAL A 293 1.20 -20.80 11.78
N ALA A 294 0.62 -21.71 12.56
CA ALA A 294 0.17 -22.99 12.04
C ALA A 294 -1.05 -22.80 11.11
N PRO A 295 -1.10 -23.47 9.95
CA PRO A 295 -2.32 -23.52 9.13
C PRO A 295 -3.45 -24.14 9.93
N SER A 296 -4.68 -23.63 9.77
CA SER A 296 -5.85 -24.24 10.40
C SER A 296 -6.17 -25.58 9.75
N GLY A 297 -6.10 -26.68 10.49
CA GLY A 297 -6.55 -28.01 10.03
C GLY A 297 -5.50 -28.90 9.34
N ALA A 298 -4.21 -28.57 9.41
CA ALA A 298 -3.16 -29.41 8.79
C ALA A 298 -2.98 -30.76 9.50
N ASP A 299 -2.98 -31.85 8.73
CA ASP A 299 -2.72 -33.21 9.21
C ASP A 299 -1.22 -33.46 9.50
N ASN A 300 -0.92 -34.48 10.31
CA ASN A 300 0.45 -34.78 10.75
C ASN A 300 1.43 -35.10 9.60
N MET A 301 1.00 -35.78 8.54
CA MET A 301 1.87 -36.12 7.39
C MET A 301 2.16 -34.91 6.49
N GLU A 302 1.18 -34.03 6.32
CA GLU A 302 1.34 -32.78 5.56
C GLU A 302 2.35 -31.85 6.27
N SER A 303 2.31 -31.83 7.60
CA SER A 303 3.28 -31.12 8.44
C SER A 303 4.73 -31.57 8.20
N ASP A 304 4.99 -32.86 7.99
CA ASP A 304 6.36 -33.37 7.81
C ASP A 304 6.95 -33.07 6.43
N LEU A 305 6.15 -33.18 5.36
CA LEU A 305 6.58 -32.75 4.03
C LEU A 305 6.90 -31.25 4.03
N ILE A 306 6.05 -30.43 4.64
CA ILE A 306 6.25 -28.98 4.68
C ILE A 306 7.51 -28.60 5.46
N LYS A 307 7.84 -29.28 6.57
CA LYS A 307 9.12 -29.07 7.27
C LYS A 307 10.33 -29.36 6.37
N LYS A 308 10.28 -30.44 5.59
CA LYS A 308 11.35 -30.79 4.63
C LYS A 308 11.46 -29.76 3.52
N MET A 309 10.33 -29.32 2.95
CA MET A 309 10.30 -28.24 1.95
C MET A 309 10.88 -26.94 2.51
N HIS A 310 10.53 -26.61 3.75
CA HIS A 310 11.01 -25.42 4.45
C HIS A 310 12.52 -25.48 4.67
N LYS A 311 13.07 -26.61 5.11
CA LYS A 311 14.52 -26.82 5.23
C LYS A 311 15.20 -26.71 3.87
N ALA A 312 14.69 -27.41 2.87
CA ALA A 312 15.22 -27.39 1.50
C ALA A 312 15.32 -25.96 0.95
N ILE A 313 14.22 -25.21 0.97
CA ILE A 313 14.21 -23.84 0.43
C ILE A 313 15.04 -22.86 1.29
N ALA A 314 15.16 -23.10 2.60
CA ALA A 314 16.03 -22.29 3.45
C ALA A 314 17.52 -22.50 3.10
N ILE A 315 17.96 -23.74 2.89
CA ILE A 315 19.33 -24.05 2.45
C ILE A 315 19.60 -23.46 1.07
N ILE A 316 18.70 -23.66 0.11
CA ILE A 316 18.79 -23.07 -1.24
C ILE A 316 18.91 -21.54 -1.15
N ARG A 317 18.09 -20.90 -0.31
CA ARG A 317 18.14 -19.46 -0.07
C ARG A 317 19.52 -19.04 0.43
N PHE A 318 20.07 -19.65 1.47
CA PHE A 318 21.39 -19.26 2.01
C PHE A 318 22.51 -19.38 0.97
N LYS A 319 22.43 -20.39 0.10
CA LYS A 319 23.37 -20.53 -1.03
C LYS A 319 23.26 -19.37 -2.02
N LEU A 320 22.05 -19.06 -2.45
CA LEU A 320 21.76 -17.96 -3.38
C LEU A 320 22.12 -16.58 -2.81
N GLU A 321 21.90 -16.37 -1.51
CA GLU A 321 22.32 -15.15 -0.81
C GLU A 321 23.84 -14.99 -0.85
N GLY A 322 24.60 -16.05 -0.55
CA GLY A 322 26.05 -15.98 -0.63
C GLY A 322 26.57 -15.77 -2.05
N GLN A 323 25.92 -16.33 -3.07
CA GLN A 323 26.23 -16.04 -4.47
C GLN A 323 26.06 -14.54 -4.79
N LEU A 324 24.96 -13.91 -4.33
CA LEU A 324 24.74 -12.47 -4.51
C LEU A 324 25.78 -11.63 -3.76
N ILE A 325 26.11 -12.00 -2.53
CA ILE A 325 27.14 -11.29 -1.73
C ILE A 325 28.50 -11.36 -2.40
N LYS A 326 28.90 -12.52 -2.94
CA LYS A 326 30.17 -12.68 -3.66
C LYS A 326 30.18 -11.92 -4.99
N LYS A 327 29.02 -11.80 -5.64
CA LYS A 327 28.85 -11.07 -6.89
C LYS A 327 28.91 -9.55 -6.71
N TRP A 328 28.34 -9.03 -5.63
CA TRP A 328 28.25 -7.60 -5.33
C TRP A 328 28.86 -7.26 -3.96
N PRO A 329 30.20 -7.25 -3.83
CA PRO A 329 30.88 -6.93 -2.57
C PRO A 329 30.50 -5.56 -1.99
N GLU A 330 30.12 -4.60 -2.84
CA GLU A 330 29.67 -3.27 -2.44
C GLU A 330 28.42 -3.26 -1.56
N TYR A 331 27.65 -4.36 -1.50
CA TYR A 331 26.53 -4.50 -0.58
C TYR A 331 26.95 -4.52 0.89
N GLY A 332 28.25 -4.66 1.20
CA GLY A 332 28.76 -4.61 2.57
C GLY A 332 28.34 -5.81 3.42
N MET A 333 28.04 -6.94 2.78
CA MET A 333 27.41 -8.12 3.40
C MET A 333 28.37 -9.32 3.54
N LYS A 334 29.68 -9.10 3.44
CA LYS A 334 30.68 -10.20 3.49
C LYS A 334 30.58 -11.05 4.76
N GLU A 335 30.33 -10.43 5.91
CA GLU A 335 30.10 -11.10 7.21
C GLU A 335 28.85 -12.02 7.22
N ARG A 336 28.03 -11.98 6.16
CA ARG A 336 26.86 -12.85 5.98
C ARG A 336 27.14 -14.06 5.11
N LEU A 337 28.40 -14.28 4.71
CA LEU A 337 28.87 -15.53 4.14
C LEU A 337 29.01 -16.60 5.24
N LEU A 338 27.88 -16.99 5.85
CA LEU A 338 27.88 -17.85 7.05
C LEU A 338 28.22 -19.32 6.79
N LEU A 339 27.89 -19.86 5.61
CA LEU A 339 28.09 -21.28 5.30
C LEU A 339 29.57 -21.66 5.24
N GLU A 340 30.46 -20.75 4.82
CA GLU A 340 31.92 -21.00 4.81
C GLU A 340 32.57 -20.95 6.20
N HIS A 341 31.84 -20.52 7.24
CA HIS A 341 32.32 -20.51 8.63
C HIS A 341 31.91 -21.76 9.44
N ILE A 342 31.15 -22.68 8.83
CA ILE A 342 30.71 -23.91 9.48
C ILE A 342 31.82 -24.95 9.46
N ASP A 343 32.14 -25.49 10.63
CA ASP A 343 32.84 -26.77 10.76
C ASP A 343 31.81 -27.90 10.68
N TYR A 344 31.70 -28.50 9.49
CA TYR A 344 30.73 -29.56 9.20
C TYR A 344 31.06 -30.89 9.89
N GLU A 345 32.31 -31.12 10.28
CA GLU A 345 32.72 -32.34 10.98
C GLU A 345 32.36 -32.26 12.46
N GLN A 346 32.66 -31.12 13.10
CA GLN A 346 32.35 -30.89 14.52
C GLN A 346 30.90 -30.44 14.75
N GLY A 347 30.21 -30.00 13.69
CA GLY A 347 28.86 -29.44 13.80
C GLY A 347 28.85 -28.11 14.56
N THR A 348 29.84 -27.26 14.31
CA THR A 348 30.01 -25.96 14.97
C THR A 348 30.19 -24.83 13.96
N ILE A 349 30.07 -23.58 14.38
CA ILE A 349 30.32 -22.39 13.56
C ILE A 349 31.02 -21.32 14.39
N GLU A 350 31.97 -20.62 13.77
CA GLU A 350 32.61 -19.45 14.38
C GLU A 350 31.90 -18.16 13.92
N LEU A 351 31.38 -17.39 14.88
CA LEU A 351 30.71 -16.10 14.64
C LEU A 351 31.17 -15.08 15.66
N GLU A 352 31.51 -13.86 15.21
CA GLU A 352 31.89 -12.73 16.08
C GLU A 352 32.99 -13.11 17.12
N GLY A 353 33.92 -14.01 16.74
CA GLY A 353 35.02 -14.50 17.58
C GLY A 353 34.63 -15.56 18.63
N ARG A 354 33.44 -16.14 18.52
CA ARG A 354 32.94 -17.22 19.40
C ARG A 354 32.54 -18.45 18.60
N THR A 355 32.78 -19.64 19.16
CA THR A 355 32.36 -20.91 18.56
C THR A 355 31.02 -21.38 19.14
N TYR A 356 30.07 -21.70 18.27
CA TYR A 356 28.73 -22.15 18.61
C TYR A 356 28.48 -23.56 18.10
N LYS A 357 27.83 -24.40 18.91
CA LYS A 357 27.31 -25.69 18.45
C LYS A 357 26.01 -25.48 17.67
N LEU A 358 25.91 -26.10 16.50
CA LEU A 358 24.71 -26.00 15.66
C LEU A 358 23.56 -26.84 16.23
N LEU A 359 22.36 -26.27 16.20
CA LEU A 359 21.11 -26.94 16.58
C LEU A 359 20.64 -28.00 15.57
N ASP A 360 21.07 -27.87 14.32
CA ASP A 360 20.84 -28.82 13.23
C ASP A 360 22.13 -28.94 12.42
N THR A 361 22.59 -30.17 12.22
CA THR A 361 23.86 -30.50 11.55
C THR A 361 23.66 -31.31 10.26
N SER A 362 22.41 -31.49 9.82
CA SER A 362 22.10 -32.29 8.63
C SER A 362 22.03 -31.39 7.39
N PHE A 363 23.11 -31.42 6.60
CA PHE A 363 23.29 -30.62 5.39
C PHE A 363 23.57 -31.49 4.15
N PRO A 364 22.64 -32.37 3.73
CA PRO A 364 22.90 -33.36 2.68
C PRO A 364 23.20 -32.77 1.30
N THR A 365 22.94 -31.47 1.09
CA THR A 365 23.13 -30.78 -0.18
C THR A 365 24.28 -29.78 -0.15
N ILE A 366 24.96 -29.57 0.98
CA ILE A 366 26.08 -28.63 1.06
C ILE A 366 27.39 -29.36 0.87
N ASP A 367 28.22 -28.86 -0.05
CA ASP A 367 29.60 -29.27 -0.24
C ASP A 367 30.51 -28.31 0.53
N PRO A 368 31.22 -28.75 1.60
CA PRO A 368 32.07 -27.86 2.39
C PRO A 368 33.16 -27.14 1.59
N ALA A 369 33.60 -27.69 0.45
CA ALA A 369 34.60 -27.05 -0.40
C ALA A 369 34.03 -25.90 -1.25
N ASP A 370 32.73 -25.92 -1.54
CA ASP A 370 32.02 -24.87 -2.25
C ASP A 370 30.59 -24.72 -1.71
N PRO A 371 30.43 -24.16 -0.50
CA PRO A 371 29.19 -24.27 0.26
C PRO A 371 28.01 -23.50 -0.35
N TYR A 372 28.28 -22.59 -1.30
CA TYR A 372 27.28 -21.77 -1.98
C TYR A 372 26.82 -22.35 -3.32
N ARG A 373 27.41 -23.45 -3.77
CA ARG A 373 27.02 -24.10 -5.01
C ARG A 373 25.68 -24.81 -4.86
N LEU A 374 24.76 -24.52 -5.77
CA LEU A 374 23.53 -25.30 -5.90
C LEU A 374 23.86 -26.68 -6.48
N THR A 375 23.27 -27.72 -5.90
CA THR A 375 23.26 -29.06 -6.51
C THR A 375 22.37 -29.04 -7.75
N GLU A 376 22.52 -30.03 -8.64
CA GLU A 376 21.68 -30.14 -9.85
C GLU A 376 20.18 -30.13 -9.52
N GLY A 377 19.77 -30.80 -8.43
CA GLY A 377 18.38 -30.82 -7.99
C GLY A 377 17.89 -29.47 -7.46
N GLU A 378 18.74 -28.72 -6.75
CA GLU A 378 18.40 -27.36 -6.28
C GLU A 378 18.29 -26.39 -7.47
N GLU A 379 19.18 -26.50 -8.45
CA GLU A 379 19.14 -25.69 -9.67
C GLU A 379 17.86 -25.98 -10.47
N GLU A 380 17.47 -27.24 -10.62
CA GLU A 380 16.21 -27.61 -11.30
C GLU A 380 14.99 -27.01 -10.60
N VAL A 381 14.92 -27.09 -9.26
CA VAL A 381 13.84 -26.48 -8.48
C VAL A 381 13.78 -24.98 -8.72
N ILE A 382 14.91 -24.29 -8.62
CA ILE A 382 14.97 -22.83 -8.79
C ILE A 382 14.63 -22.41 -10.21
N GLN A 383 15.09 -23.11 -11.25
CA GLN A 383 14.75 -22.76 -12.62
C GLN A 383 13.27 -22.96 -12.92
N ARG A 384 12.64 -24.02 -12.40
CA ARG A 384 11.20 -24.24 -12.53
C ARG A 384 10.39 -23.15 -11.82
N LEU A 385 10.72 -22.85 -10.56
CA LEU A 385 10.09 -21.76 -9.81
C LEU A 385 10.25 -20.42 -10.54
N ARG A 386 11.48 -20.10 -10.96
CA ARG A 386 11.79 -18.88 -11.71
C ARG A 386 10.96 -18.75 -12.98
N SER A 387 10.82 -19.83 -13.75
CA SER A 387 9.93 -19.84 -14.91
C SER A 387 8.50 -19.52 -14.52
N SER A 388 7.95 -20.15 -13.47
CA SER A 388 6.59 -19.89 -13.00
C SER A 388 6.37 -18.45 -12.53
N PHE A 389 7.29 -17.89 -11.74
CA PHE A 389 7.19 -16.49 -11.28
C PHE A 389 7.26 -15.49 -12.44
N ILE A 390 8.20 -15.67 -13.38
CA ILE A 390 8.37 -14.78 -14.53
C ILE A 390 7.17 -14.84 -15.48
N HIS A 391 6.45 -15.95 -15.57
CA HIS A 391 5.33 -16.11 -16.49
C HIS A 391 3.94 -15.96 -15.84
N CYS A 392 3.86 -15.75 -14.53
CA CYS A 392 2.59 -15.52 -13.84
C CYS A 392 1.97 -14.17 -14.24
N GLU A 393 0.91 -14.19 -15.05
CA GLU A 393 0.23 -12.98 -15.53
C GLU A 393 -0.38 -12.15 -14.40
N LYS A 394 -0.99 -12.81 -13.41
CA LYS A 394 -1.57 -12.13 -12.25
C LYS A 394 -0.50 -11.37 -11.46
N LEU A 395 0.64 -12.00 -11.18
CA LEU A 395 1.76 -11.35 -10.51
C LEU A 395 2.34 -10.20 -11.34
N LYS A 396 2.45 -10.36 -12.67
CA LYS A 396 2.88 -9.27 -13.56
C LYS A 396 1.94 -8.06 -13.47
N ASN A 397 0.63 -8.28 -13.47
CA ASN A 397 -0.35 -7.20 -13.34
C ASN A 397 -0.21 -6.49 -11.99
N HIS A 398 -0.04 -7.25 -10.91
CA HIS A 398 0.15 -6.72 -9.56
C HIS A 398 1.45 -5.91 -9.44
N VAL A 399 2.57 -6.44 -9.93
CA VAL A 399 3.86 -5.72 -9.95
C VAL A 399 3.79 -4.52 -10.90
N GLY A 400 3.03 -4.60 -11.99
CA GLY A 400 2.74 -3.47 -12.87
C GLY A 400 2.05 -2.32 -12.13
N LEU A 401 1.09 -2.61 -11.24
CA LEU A 401 0.50 -1.61 -10.35
C LEU A 401 1.54 -1.02 -9.40
N LEU A 402 2.33 -1.87 -8.71
CA LEU A 402 3.37 -1.44 -7.79
C LEU A 402 4.41 -0.53 -8.47
N LEU A 403 4.77 -0.81 -9.72
CA LEU A 403 5.66 0.06 -10.49
C LEU A 403 4.95 1.35 -10.91
N LYS A 404 3.70 1.30 -11.37
CA LYS A 404 2.99 2.47 -11.90
C LYS A 404 2.54 3.46 -10.81
N ARG A 405 2.14 2.95 -9.65
CA ARG A 405 1.55 3.72 -8.54
C ARG A 405 2.40 3.69 -7.28
N GLY A 406 3.44 2.86 -7.24
CA GLY A 406 4.31 2.74 -6.10
C GLY A 406 5.68 3.41 -6.28
N SER A 407 6.32 3.66 -5.15
CA SER A 407 7.59 4.37 -5.02
C SER A 407 8.23 4.06 -3.67
N MET A 408 9.52 4.35 -3.51
CA MET A 408 10.20 4.21 -2.20
C MET A 408 9.73 5.26 -1.18
N TYR A 409 9.34 6.44 -1.67
CA TYR A 409 8.76 7.52 -0.89
C TYR A 409 7.85 8.38 -1.79
N LYS A 410 6.98 9.18 -1.18
CA LYS A 410 6.15 10.15 -1.88
C LYS A 410 6.02 11.43 -1.07
N VAL A 411 6.13 12.58 -1.73
CA VAL A 411 5.64 13.85 -1.18
C VAL A 411 4.25 14.10 -1.74
N TYR A 412 3.29 14.36 -0.86
CA TYR A 412 1.89 14.62 -1.22
C TYR A 412 1.21 15.56 -0.22
N ASN A 413 0.81 16.75 -0.68
CA ASN A 413 0.08 17.77 0.09
C ASN A 413 0.73 18.09 1.45
N GLY A 414 2.04 18.35 1.44
CA GLY A 414 2.83 18.65 2.65
C GLY A 414 3.23 17.41 3.47
N ASN A 415 2.87 16.19 3.02
CA ASN A 415 3.22 14.97 3.73
C ASN A 415 4.35 14.20 3.00
N LEU A 416 5.41 13.88 3.72
CA LEU A 416 6.43 12.92 3.29
C LEU A 416 6.03 11.52 3.74
N LEU A 417 5.74 10.65 2.78
CA LEU A 417 5.29 9.28 2.96
C LEU A 417 6.44 8.32 2.68
N PHE A 418 6.78 7.45 3.63
CA PHE A 418 7.66 6.30 3.39
C PHE A 418 7.42 5.19 4.40
N HIS A 419 7.78 3.96 4.04
CA HIS A 419 7.50 2.80 4.87
C HIS A 419 8.54 2.53 5.95
N GLY A 420 9.80 2.26 5.58
CA GLY A 420 10.82 1.82 6.53
C GLY A 420 11.48 2.97 7.30
N CYS A 421 12.74 3.24 7.00
CA CYS A 421 13.56 4.24 7.67
C CYS A 421 14.36 5.09 6.68
N ILE A 422 14.90 6.22 7.15
CA ILE A 422 15.94 6.96 6.45
C ILE A 422 17.28 6.56 7.06
N PRO A 423 18.17 5.86 6.34
CA PRO A 423 19.42 5.36 6.90
C PRO A 423 20.27 6.47 7.55
N MET A 424 20.65 6.27 8.81
CA MET A 424 21.48 7.20 9.58
C MET A 424 22.68 6.51 10.22
N GLU A 425 23.73 7.29 10.40
CA GLU A 425 24.92 6.95 11.19
C GLU A 425 24.67 7.21 12.69
N GLU A 426 25.63 6.79 13.53
CA GLU A 426 25.59 6.99 14.98
C GLU A 426 25.53 8.48 15.37
N ASP A 427 26.18 9.36 14.61
CA ASP A 427 26.19 10.81 14.82
C ASP A 427 24.90 11.51 14.36
N GLY A 428 23.95 10.77 13.76
CA GLY A 428 22.68 11.29 13.25
C GLY A 428 22.78 11.97 11.89
N SER A 429 23.91 11.87 11.19
CA SER A 429 24.02 12.23 9.77
C SER A 429 23.37 11.14 8.88
N PHE A 430 23.01 11.49 7.64
CA PHE A 430 22.48 10.50 6.71
C PHE A 430 23.59 9.53 6.28
N ALA A 431 23.33 8.23 6.42
CA ALA A 431 24.31 7.20 6.08
C ALA A 431 24.62 7.22 4.58
N LYS A 432 25.90 7.05 4.25
CA LYS A 432 26.36 6.93 2.86
C LYS A 432 26.37 5.46 2.46
N VAL A 433 25.70 5.17 1.37
CA VAL A 433 25.55 3.81 0.85
C VAL A 433 26.10 3.74 -0.55
N ASN A 434 26.99 2.77 -0.80
CA ASN A 434 27.54 2.50 -2.12
C ASN A 434 26.56 1.67 -2.95
N ILE A 435 26.04 2.26 -4.02
CA ILE A 435 25.20 1.57 -5.01
C ILE A 435 25.97 1.53 -6.33
N TYR A 436 26.49 0.34 -6.67
CA TYR A 436 27.22 0.05 -7.91
C TYR A 436 28.38 1.02 -8.20
N GLY A 437 29.17 1.34 -7.18
CA GLY A 437 30.40 2.13 -7.29
C GLY A 437 30.22 3.63 -7.01
N LYS A 438 29.02 4.09 -6.67
CA LYS A 438 28.76 5.49 -6.30
C LYS A 438 28.02 5.58 -4.96
N GLU A 439 28.44 6.54 -4.15
CA GLU A 439 27.82 6.80 -2.84
C GLU A 439 26.58 7.68 -2.98
N TYR A 440 25.54 7.32 -2.23
CA TYR A 440 24.30 8.06 -2.10
C TYR A 440 23.87 8.13 -0.63
N SER A 441 23.14 9.18 -0.26
CA SER A 441 22.59 9.39 1.09
C SER A 441 21.28 10.17 0.99
N GLY A 442 20.48 10.17 2.05
CA GLY A 442 19.24 10.95 2.12
C GLY A 442 18.28 10.62 0.97
N LYS A 443 17.69 11.64 0.35
CA LYS A 443 16.73 11.49 -0.75
C LYS A 443 17.37 10.81 -1.98
N ALA A 444 18.63 11.13 -2.27
CA ALA A 444 19.33 10.60 -3.45
C ALA A 444 19.48 9.07 -3.40
N LEU A 445 19.57 8.48 -2.19
CA LEU A 445 19.59 7.02 -2.02
C LEU A 445 18.25 6.38 -2.41
N PHE A 446 17.13 6.99 -2.02
CA PHE A 446 15.81 6.49 -2.39
C PHE A 446 15.60 6.56 -3.91
N ASP A 447 15.97 7.70 -4.52
CA ASP A 447 15.83 7.92 -5.97
C ASP A 447 16.62 6.90 -6.80
N ILE A 448 17.87 6.60 -6.41
CA ILE A 448 18.70 5.64 -7.15
C ILE A 448 18.23 4.20 -6.97
N LEU A 449 17.80 3.81 -5.76
CA LEU A 449 17.28 2.46 -5.52
C LEU A 449 16.00 2.23 -6.34
N GLU A 450 15.07 3.20 -6.33
CA GLU A 450 13.86 3.14 -7.15
C GLU A 450 14.19 3.05 -8.65
N THR A 451 15.18 3.83 -9.11
CA THR A 451 15.65 3.76 -10.50
C THR A 451 16.10 2.35 -10.88
N TYR A 452 16.88 1.67 -10.03
CA TYR A 452 17.31 0.30 -10.31
C TYR A 452 16.17 -0.71 -10.25
N VAL A 453 15.23 -0.59 -9.30
CA VAL A 453 14.02 -1.41 -9.26
C VAL A 453 13.28 -1.32 -10.61
N ARG A 454 13.10 -0.11 -11.15
CA ARG A 454 12.46 0.10 -12.46
C ARG A 454 13.28 -0.46 -13.62
N LYS A 455 14.61 -0.32 -13.59
CA LYS A 455 15.52 -0.90 -14.61
C LYS A 455 15.39 -2.43 -14.71
N ALA A 456 15.04 -3.12 -13.63
CA ALA A 456 14.81 -4.57 -13.64
C ALA A 456 13.73 -5.00 -14.65
N PHE A 457 12.78 -4.12 -14.96
CA PHE A 457 11.64 -4.42 -15.82
C PHE A 457 11.71 -3.71 -17.17
N PHE A 458 12.27 -2.49 -17.22
CA PHE A 458 12.19 -1.62 -18.40
C PHE A 458 13.52 -1.39 -19.11
N SER A 459 14.67 -1.81 -18.54
CA SER A 459 15.97 -1.59 -19.17
C SER A 459 16.23 -2.55 -20.33
N ASP A 460 16.56 -2.01 -21.50
CA ASP A 460 17.04 -2.79 -22.63
C ASP A 460 18.46 -3.35 -22.39
N ASP A 461 19.28 -2.66 -21.60
CA ASP A 461 20.60 -3.15 -21.19
C ASP A 461 20.47 -4.33 -20.21
N ARG A 462 21.09 -5.46 -20.57
CA ARG A 462 21.05 -6.72 -19.81
C ARG A 462 21.72 -6.62 -18.44
N LEU A 463 22.83 -5.90 -18.34
CA LEU A 463 23.56 -5.74 -17.08
C LEU A 463 22.77 -4.85 -16.13
N GLU A 464 22.22 -3.73 -16.61
CA GLU A 464 21.39 -2.84 -15.80
C GLU A 464 20.09 -3.52 -15.35
N ARG A 465 19.51 -4.39 -16.19
CA ARG A 465 18.37 -5.23 -15.80
C ARG A 465 18.74 -6.22 -14.70
N GLN A 466 19.90 -6.84 -14.81
CA GLN A 466 20.40 -7.77 -13.79
C GLN A 466 20.70 -7.06 -12.47
N LYS A 467 21.36 -5.89 -12.52
CA LYS A 467 21.56 -5.02 -11.36
C LYS A 467 20.23 -4.62 -10.72
N GLY A 468 19.24 -4.27 -11.53
CA GLY A 468 17.89 -3.96 -11.04
C GLY A 468 17.24 -5.15 -10.33
N SER A 469 17.38 -6.36 -10.89
CA SER A 469 16.83 -7.59 -10.30
C SER A 469 17.52 -7.94 -8.98
N ASP A 470 18.86 -7.82 -8.93
CA ASP A 470 19.68 -8.20 -7.78
C ASP A 470 19.59 -7.21 -6.61
N ILE A 471 19.45 -5.90 -6.88
CA ILE A 471 19.37 -4.89 -5.82
C ILE A 471 18.10 -5.03 -4.97
N MET A 472 17.03 -5.63 -5.50
CA MET A 472 15.80 -5.87 -4.73
C MET A 472 16.06 -6.80 -3.53
N TRP A 473 16.98 -7.75 -3.65
CA TRP A 473 17.42 -8.55 -2.49
C TRP A 473 18.17 -7.69 -1.47
N TYR A 474 19.07 -6.79 -1.91
CA TYR A 474 19.74 -5.82 -1.02
C TYR A 474 18.72 -4.96 -0.27
N ILE A 475 17.74 -4.38 -0.98
CA ILE A 475 16.69 -3.54 -0.39
C ILE A 475 15.89 -4.32 0.67
N TRP A 476 15.70 -5.62 0.49
CA TRP A 476 14.99 -6.47 1.46
C TRP A 476 15.74 -6.69 2.78
N THR A 477 17.08 -6.83 2.75
CA THR A 477 17.80 -7.44 3.89
C THR A 477 19.10 -6.78 4.33
N ALA A 478 19.66 -5.88 3.53
CA ALA A 478 21.00 -5.36 3.78
C ALA A 478 20.99 -4.24 4.83
N PRO A 479 22.11 -4.06 5.58
CA PRO A 479 22.29 -2.89 6.43
C PRO A 479 22.19 -1.62 5.59
N TYR A 480 21.66 -0.57 6.20
CA TYR A 480 21.39 0.72 5.55
C TYR A 480 20.42 0.67 4.37
N SER A 481 19.73 -0.44 4.13
CA SER A 481 18.56 -0.42 3.26
C SER A 481 17.43 0.42 3.91
N PRO A 482 16.83 1.36 3.17
CA PRO A 482 15.70 2.14 3.65
C PRO A 482 14.46 1.31 4.02
N LEU A 483 14.27 0.11 3.45
CA LEU A 483 13.09 -0.72 3.77
C LEU A 483 13.35 -1.77 4.85
N TYR A 484 14.61 -2.03 5.20
CA TYR A 484 14.95 -3.04 6.20
C TYR A 484 15.26 -2.43 7.58
N GLY A 485 16.07 -1.37 7.61
CA GLY A 485 16.35 -0.59 8.82
C GLY A 485 17.01 -1.35 9.98
N ARG A 486 17.71 -2.46 9.71
CA ARG A 486 18.44 -3.23 10.74
C ARG A 486 19.84 -3.58 10.25
N ASN A 487 20.72 -3.91 11.20
CA ASN A 487 22.12 -4.19 10.91
C ASN A 487 22.39 -5.56 10.26
N LYS A 488 21.57 -6.58 10.57
CA LYS A 488 21.67 -7.93 9.99
C LYS A 488 20.34 -8.64 10.03
N MET A 489 20.10 -9.49 9.03
CA MET A 489 18.98 -10.45 9.01
C MET A 489 19.40 -11.76 9.66
N ALA A 490 18.93 -11.99 10.88
CA ALA A 490 19.34 -13.11 11.72
C ALA A 490 18.55 -14.39 11.42
N THR A 491 18.25 -14.68 10.14
CA THR A 491 17.46 -15.87 9.78
C THR A 491 18.22 -17.16 10.04
N PHE A 492 19.52 -17.20 9.72
CA PHE A 492 20.37 -18.36 9.96
C PHE A 492 20.47 -18.65 11.47
N GLU A 493 20.77 -17.61 12.25
CA GLU A 493 20.95 -17.70 13.70
C GLU A 493 19.71 -18.28 14.38
N ARG A 494 18.51 -17.87 13.99
CA ARG A 494 17.25 -18.41 14.53
C ARG A 494 17.03 -19.90 14.28
N TYR A 495 17.60 -20.46 13.22
CA TYR A 495 17.49 -21.89 12.94
C TYR A 495 18.54 -22.70 13.66
N PHE A 496 19.77 -22.19 13.69
CA PHE A 496 20.96 -22.99 13.97
C PHE A 496 21.69 -22.63 15.26
N ILE A 497 21.45 -21.46 15.87
CA ILE A 497 22.22 -20.98 17.02
C ILE A 497 21.34 -20.87 18.25
N ASP A 498 21.78 -21.51 19.34
CA ASP A 498 21.13 -21.45 20.66
C ASP A 498 21.67 -20.28 21.49
N ASP A 499 21.60 -19.08 20.93
CA ASP A 499 22.01 -17.83 21.57
C ASP A 499 21.05 -16.72 21.13
N ASP A 500 20.23 -16.24 22.06
CA ASP A 500 19.25 -15.21 21.79
C ASP A 500 19.91 -13.86 21.44
N ASP A 501 21.12 -13.58 21.95
CA ASP A 501 21.85 -12.34 21.63
C ASP A 501 22.26 -12.31 20.15
N MET A 502 22.60 -13.46 19.58
CA MET A 502 22.93 -13.59 18.16
C MET A 502 21.73 -13.40 17.24
N GLN A 503 20.51 -13.61 17.76
CA GLN A 503 19.26 -13.42 17.03
C GLN A 503 18.76 -11.96 17.05
N ILE A 504 19.42 -11.08 17.82
CA ILE A 504 19.08 -9.66 17.90
C ILE A 504 19.50 -8.95 16.61
N GLU A 505 18.51 -8.37 15.94
CA GLU A 505 18.72 -7.49 14.80
C GLU A 505 18.61 -6.05 15.31
N LYS A 506 19.76 -5.40 15.50
CA LYS A 506 19.85 -4.03 16.00
C LYS A 506 19.26 -3.08 14.97
N LYS A 507 18.40 -2.17 15.43
CA LYS A 507 17.76 -1.15 14.61
C LYS A 507 18.79 -0.12 14.15
N ASN A 508 18.57 0.46 12.97
CA ASN A 508 19.33 1.62 12.51
C ASN A 508 19.08 2.83 13.45
N PHE A 509 20.08 3.71 13.57
CA PHE A 509 20.00 4.91 14.43
C PHE A 509 18.83 5.84 14.10
N TYR A 510 18.28 5.78 12.87
CA TYR A 510 17.04 6.45 12.50
C TYR A 510 15.94 6.33 13.55
N TYR A 511 15.73 5.12 14.10
CA TYR A 511 14.63 4.86 15.02
C TYR A 511 14.80 5.58 16.37
N ASP A 512 16.02 5.98 16.70
CA ASP A 512 16.31 6.81 17.87
C ASP A 512 16.15 8.29 17.52
N TYR A 513 16.74 8.72 16.39
CA TYR A 513 16.78 10.11 15.96
C TYR A 513 15.45 10.68 15.47
N ILE A 514 14.56 9.86 14.89
CA ILE A 514 13.25 10.33 14.38
C ILE A 514 12.37 10.94 15.48
N ASN A 515 12.62 10.60 16.75
CA ASN A 515 11.90 11.17 17.89
C ASN A 515 12.41 12.58 18.28
N LYS A 516 13.45 13.10 17.61
CA LYS A 516 14.01 14.45 17.84
C LYS A 516 13.45 15.44 16.81
N PRO A 517 12.83 16.56 17.22
CA PRO A 517 12.24 17.54 16.30
C PRO A 517 13.21 18.07 15.25
N GLU A 518 14.48 18.30 15.61
CA GLU A 518 15.51 18.82 14.70
C GLU A 518 15.84 17.82 13.59
N CYS A 519 15.81 16.52 13.92
CA CYS A 519 16.03 15.46 12.93
C CYS A 519 14.84 15.33 11.97
N ALA A 520 13.62 15.37 12.50
CA ALA A 520 12.41 15.35 11.67
C ALA A 520 12.38 16.54 10.69
N GLN A 521 12.76 17.73 11.15
CA GLN A 521 12.88 18.92 10.31
C GLN A 521 13.94 18.73 9.20
N ARG A 522 15.14 18.24 9.55
CA ARG A 522 16.20 17.94 8.57
C ARG A 522 15.76 16.93 7.50
N ILE A 523 15.00 15.92 7.90
CA ILE A 523 14.41 14.96 6.97
C ILE A 523 13.45 15.69 6.02
N LEU A 524 12.49 16.46 6.53
CA LEU A 524 11.53 17.17 5.68
C LEU A 524 12.27 18.07 4.66
N GLU A 525 13.29 18.81 5.11
CA GLU A 525 14.10 19.68 4.25
C GLU A 525 14.86 18.91 3.16
N GLU A 526 15.44 17.74 3.47
CA GLU A 526 16.09 16.85 2.50
C GLU A 526 15.15 16.40 1.38
N PHE A 527 13.84 16.34 1.67
CA PHE A 527 12.79 15.98 0.72
C PHE A 527 12.05 17.20 0.13
N GLY A 528 12.52 18.43 0.40
CA GLY A 528 12.00 19.67 -0.18
C GLY A 528 10.76 20.24 0.54
N LEU A 529 10.52 19.83 1.78
CA LEU A 529 9.43 20.29 2.64
C LEU A 529 9.96 21.27 3.69
N HIS A 530 9.29 22.43 3.82
CA HIS A 530 9.76 23.57 4.62
C HIS A 530 8.64 24.28 5.41
N ASP A 531 7.36 23.96 5.18
CA ASP A 531 6.24 24.51 5.94
C ASP A 531 6.23 23.91 7.35
N LYS A 532 5.71 24.65 8.32
CA LYS A 532 5.52 24.18 9.69
C LYS A 532 4.45 23.08 9.80
N ARG A 533 3.57 23.00 8.80
CA ARG A 533 2.50 22.00 8.66
C ARG A 533 2.93 20.81 7.82
N ASP A 534 4.21 20.71 7.46
CA ASP A 534 4.71 19.53 6.78
C ASP A 534 4.89 18.40 7.79
N HIS A 535 4.46 17.20 7.39
CA HIS A 535 4.47 16.01 8.24
C HIS A 535 5.24 14.87 7.60
N ILE A 536 5.92 14.08 8.42
CA ILE A 536 6.41 12.75 8.07
C ILE A 536 5.32 11.76 8.46
N ILE A 537 4.83 10.99 7.49
CA ILE A 537 3.94 9.85 7.73
C ILE A 537 4.73 8.58 7.44
N ASN A 538 5.01 7.82 8.50
CA ASN A 538 5.88 6.65 8.43
C ASN A 538 5.13 5.36 8.79
N GLY A 539 5.29 4.34 7.96
CA GLY A 539 4.81 2.97 8.22
C GLY A 539 5.77 2.15 9.10
N HIS A 540 5.59 0.82 9.15
CA HIS A 540 6.53 -0.18 9.69
C HIS A 540 6.74 -0.24 11.21
N VAL A 541 6.75 0.88 11.92
CA VAL A 541 7.11 0.90 13.36
C VAL A 541 5.89 0.57 14.22
N PRO A 542 5.85 -0.58 14.90
CA PRO A 542 4.74 -0.90 15.77
C PRO A 542 4.72 0.06 16.97
N VAL A 543 3.60 0.73 17.16
CA VAL A 543 3.41 1.66 18.29
C VAL A 543 2.97 0.87 19.52
N HIS A 544 3.82 0.80 20.54
CA HIS A 544 3.51 0.06 21.75
C HIS A 544 2.68 0.91 22.73
N ARG A 545 1.39 1.09 22.41
CA ARG A 545 0.49 1.92 23.22
C ARG A 545 0.38 1.46 24.68
N LEU A 546 0.42 0.16 24.94
CA LEU A 546 0.43 -0.41 26.30
C LEU A 546 1.65 0.02 27.13
N ARG A 547 2.73 0.47 26.48
CA ARG A 547 3.94 1.00 27.11
C ARG A 547 3.97 2.54 27.13
N GLY A 548 2.88 3.21 26.77
CA GLY A 548 2.76 4.67 26.77
C GLY A 548 3.35 5.35 25.53
N GLU A 549 3.71 4.62 24.48
CA GLU A 549 4.21 5.22 23.24
C GLU A 549 3.09 5.94 22.48
N SER A 550 3.38 7.15 21.99
CA SER A 550 2.48 7.94 21.14
C SER A 550 2.79 7.72 19.66
N PRO A 551 1.75 7.50 18.81
CA PRO A 551 1.91 7.47 17.36
C PRO A 551 2.22 8.87 16.77
N VAL A 552 1.90 9.93 17.51
CA VAL A 552 2.20 11.32 17.13
C VAL A 552 3.43 11.79 17.93
N LYS A 553 4.49 12.19 17.23
CA LYS A 553 5.80 12.56 17.78
C LYS A 553 6.24 13.92 17.25
N CYS A 554 7.27 14.49 17.87
CA CYS A 554 7.90 15.75 17.45
C CYS A 554 6.88 16.89 17.24
N ASP A 555 6.01 17.13 18.22
CA ASP A 555 4.96 18.16 18.19
C ASP A 555 4.03 18.06 16.96
N GLY A 556 3.72 16.84 16.53
CA GLY A 556 2.83 16.58 15.40
C GLY A 556 3.53 16.40 14.06
N ARG A 557 4.84 16.66 13.96
CA ARG A 557 5.59 16.54 12.69
C ARG A 557 5.81 15.11 12.23
N VAL A 558 5.81 14.13 13.15
CA VAL A 558 5.98 12.72 12.81
C VAL A 558 4.75 11.96 13.24
N ILE A 559 4.12 11.29 12.28
CA ILE A 559 2.93 10.47 12.48
C ILE A 559 3.27 9.05 12.05
N VAL A 560 3.29 8.14 13.00
CA VAL A 560 3.52 6.72 12.75
C VAL A 560 2.16 6.04 12.61
N ILE A 561 1.93 5.42 11.45
CA ILE A 561 0.76 4.59 11.19
C ILE A 561 1.19 3.13 11.12
N ASP A 562 0.60 2.28 11.95
CA ASP A 562 0.91 0.84 12.00
C ASP A 562 -0.31 0.03 11.56
N GLY A 563 -0.09 -0.87 10.61
CA GLY A 563 -1.05 -1.88 10.19
C GLY A 563 -1.14 -3.01 11.19
N GLY A 564 -1.85 -2.78 12.29
CA GLY A 564 -2.24 -3.84 13.23
C GLY A 564 -3.24 -4.85 12.66
N PHE A 565 -3.41 -4.89 11.33
CA PHE A 565 -4.23 -5.85 10.61
C PHE A 565 -3.81 -7.29 10.93
N SER A 566 -2.49 -7.55 10.94
CA SER A 566 -1.94 -8.89 11.16
C SER A 566 -2.22 -9.41 12.57
N LYS A 567 -2.81 -10.61 12.66
CA LYS A 567 -3.08 -11.30 13.94
C LYS A 567 -1.83 -11.45 14.83
N ALA A 568 -0.65 -11.56 14.24
CA ALA A 568 0.62 -11.71 14.96
C ALA A 568 1.02 -10.46 15.77
N TYR A 569 0.65 -9.25 15.31
CA TYR A 569 0.98 -7.99 15.97
C TYR A 569 -0.04 -7.57 17.02
N ARG A 570 -1.29 -8.01 16.91
CA ARG A 570 -2.38 -7.70 17.87
C ARG A 570 -1.98 -8.00 19.33
N ARG A 571 -1.23 -9.08 19.58
CA ARG A 571 -0.75 -9.45 20.94
C ARG A 571 0.23 -8.44 21.55
N ARG A 572 0.94 -7.66 20.72
CA ARG A 572 2.00 -6.72 21.16
C ARG A 572 1.51 -5.27 21.26
N THR A 573 0.54 -4.87 20.46
CA THR A 573 0.07 -3.48 20.34
C THR A 573 -1.22 -3.22 21.12
N GLY A 574 -2.08 -4.24 21.29
CA GLY A 574 -3.36 -4.14 22.01
C GLY A 574 -4.50 -3.49 21.20
N ILE A 575 -4.26 -3.14 19.93
CA ILE A 575 -5.24 -2.59 18.98
C ILE A 575 -5.02 -3.21 17.59
N ALA A 576 -5.98 -3.08 16.68
CA ALA A 576 -5.90 -3.57 15.29
C ALA A 576 -5.26 -2.57 14.32
N GLY A 577 -4.47 -1.63 14.84
CA GLY A 577 -3.71 -0.66 14.06
C GLY A 577 -4.30 0.74 14.05
N TYR A 578 -3.64 1.61 13.29
CA TYR A 578 -4.00 2.99 13.08
C TYR A 578 -4.21 3.27 11.60
N THR A 579 -5.25 4.05 11.30
CA THR A 579 -5.37 4.73 10.00
C THR A 579 -5.34 6.23 10.23
N LEU A 580 -4.94 6.96 9.19
CA LEU A 580 -4.93 8.41 9.22
C LEU A 580 -5.87 8.92 8.13
N ILE A 581 -6.62 9.96 8.46
CA ILE A 581 -7.51 10.65 7.53
C ILE A 581 -7.05 12.10 7.43
N TYR A 582 -6.76 12.56 6.22
CA TYR A 582 -6.46 13.96 5.96
C TYR A 582 -7.52 14.57 5.04
N ASN A 583 -8.41 15.38 5.62
CA ASN A 583 -9.48 16.04 4.87
C ASN A 583 -9.33 17.55 4.94
N SER A 584 -10.28 18.28 4.37
CA SER A 584 -10.28 19.73 4.32
C SER A 584 -10.26 20.45 5.70
N TYR A 585 -10.48 19.74 6.81
CA TYR A 585 -10.46 20.30 8.17
C TYR A 585 -9.16 19.98 8.96
N GLY A 586 -8.28 19.14 8.42
CA GLY A 586 -7.04 18.71 9.08
C GLY A 586 -6.87 17.19 9.13
N LEU A 587 -5.91 16.75 9.96
CA LEU A 587 -5.50 15.36 10.12
C LEU A 587 -6.12 14.72 11.36
N THR A 588 -6.67 13.52 11.19
CA THR A 588 -7.25 12.72 12.28
C THR A 588 -6.70 11.31 12.24
N LEU A 589 -6.08 10.88 13.34
CA LEU A 589 -5.63 9.51 13.54
C LEU A 589 -6.76 8.70 14.15
N THR A 590 -6.99 7.49 13.63
CA THR A 590 -8.06 6.60 14.05
C THR A 590 -7.46 5.27 14.48
N ALA A 591 -7.62 4.92 15.75
CA ALA A 591 -7.23 3.62 16.29
C ALA A 591 -8.39 2.63 16.13
N HIS A 592 -8.10 1.44 15.60
CA HIS A 592 -9.10 0.42 15.31
C HIS A 592 -9.10 -0.72 16.32
N GLU A 593 -10.29 -1.20 16.69
CA GLU A 593 -10.46 -2.50 17.34
C GLU A 593 -10.37 -3.66 16.34
N PRO A 594 -10.09 -4.90 16.80
CA PRO A 594 -10.04 -6.07 15.94
C PRO A 594 -11.33 -6.27 15.14
N PHE A 595 -11.18 -6.38 13.82
CA PHE A 595 -12.24 -6.88 12.96
C PHE A 595 -12.35 -8.40 13.11
N GLU A 596 -13.57 -8.90 13.34
CA GLU A 596 -13.86 -10.32 13.44
C GLU A 596 -14.14 -10.92 12.07
N SER A 597 -15.27 -10.57 11.46
CA SER A 597 -15.63 -11.00 10.10
C SER A 597 -16.74 -10.11 9.50
N PRO A 598 -16.94 -10.14 8.17
CA PRO A 598 -18.07 -9.47 7.52
C PRO A 598 -19.43 -9.91 8.05
N GLU A 599 -19.61 -11.21 8.30
CA GLU A 599 -20.88 -11.79 8.76
C GLU A 599 -21.26 -11.24 10.14
N THR A 600 -20.30 -11.17 11.07
CA THR A 600 -20.54 -10.57 12.39
C THR A 600 -20.87 -9.09 12.27
N ALA A 601 -20.16 -8.35 11.42
CA ALA A 601 -20.41 -6.92 11.22
C ALA A 601 -21.82 -6.65 10.66
N VAL A 602 -22.29 -7.51 9.74
CA VAL A 602 -23.61 -7.41 9.12
C VAL A 602 -24.73 -7.81 10.07
N ARG A 603 -24.55 -8.92 10.81
CA ARG A 603 -25.54 -9.45 11.76
C ARG A 603 -25.71 -8.55 12.99
N ASP A 604 -24.60 -8.15 13.60
CA ASP A 604 -24.61 -7.43 14.89
C ASP A 604 -24.62 -5.90 14.69
N GLU A 605 -24.58 -5.43 13.43
CA GLU A 605 -24.47 -4.02 13.05
C GLU A 605 -23.32 -3.29 13.75
N ARG A 606 -22.24 -4.06 14.02
CA ARG A 606 -21.04 -3.57 14.69
C ARG A 606 -20.03 -3.11 13.64
N ASP A 607 -19.77 -1.81 13.63
CA ASP A 607 -18.59 -1.25 13.00
C ASP A 607 -17.37 -1.45 13.91
N ILE A 608 -16.16 -1.40 13.34
CA ILE A 608 -14.94 -1.34 14.14
C ILE A 608 -15.03 -0.13 15.07
N VAL A 609 -15.12 -0.38 16.37
CA VAL A 609 -15.09 0.70 17.36
C VAL A 609 -13.75 1.41 17.20
N SER A 610 -13.85 2.67 16.82
CA SER A 610 -12.70 3.44 16.38
C SER A 610 -12.54 4.64 17.30
N ARG A 611 -11.39 4.73 18.00
CA ARG A 611 -11.07 5.89 18.81
C ARG A 611 -10.31 6.90 17.96
N ARG A 612 -10.92 8.07 17.76
CA ARG A 612 -10.32 9.18 17.01
C ARG A 612 -9.48 10.06 17.92
N GLU A 613 -8.34 10.46 17.40
CA GLU A 613 -7.42 11.42 18.00
C GLU A 613 -7.11 12.47 16.94
N ALA A 614 -7.50 13.71 17.20
CA ALA A 614 -7.20 14.82 16.29
C ALA A 614 -5.70 15.10 16.39
N VAL A 615 -5.01 15.04 15.24
CA VAL A 615 -3.58 15.34 15.16
C VAL A 615 -3.39 16.81 14.82
N GLU A 616 -4.18 17.29 13.86
CA GLU A 616 -4.20 18.68 13.44
C GLU A 616 -5.64 19.10 13.14
N VAL A 617 -6.06 20.26 13.65
CA VAL A 617 -7.35 20.88 13.33
C VAL A 617 -7.06 22.28 12.80
N LEU A 618 -7.60 22.59 11.63
CA LEU A 618 -7.38 23.86 10.96
C LEU A 618 -8.57 24.79 11.13
N ASP A 619 -8.27 26.06 11.47
CA ASP A 619 -9.27 27.12 11.60
C ASP A 619 -9.95 27.46 10.26
N LYS A 620 -9.20 27.33 9.15
CA LYS A 620 -9.68 27.53 7.80
C LYS A 620 -9.64 26.23 7.03
N ARG A 621 -10.70 26.00 6.26
CA ARG A 621 -10.84 24.82 5.42
C ARG A 621 -9.79 24.84 4.29
N ILE A 622 -9.07 23.74 4.12
CA ILE A 622 -8.15 23.56 2.99
C ILE A 622 -8.95 23.41 1.70
N LEU A 623 -8.56 24.17 0.69
CA LEU A 623 -9.15 24.13 -0.65
C LEU A 623 -8.27 23.29 -1.59
N VAL A 624 -8.83 22.87 -2.72
CA VAL A 624 -8.06 22.21 -3.78
C VAL A 624 -6.89 23.10 -4.20
N GLY A 625 -7.07 24.42 -4.24
CA GLY A 625 -6.00 25.36 -4.59
C GLY A 625 -4.80 25.36 -3.66
N ASP A 626 -4.91 24.82 -2.45
CA ASP A 626 -3.81 24.71 -1.48
C ASP A 626 -3.07 23.37 -1.58
N THR A 627 -3.52 22.47 -2.46
CA THR A 627 -2.93 21.13 -2.67
C THR A 627 -1.89 21.15 -3.80
N ASP A 628 -1.08 20.11 -3.90
CA ASP A 628 -0.11 19.92 -4.99
C ASP A 628 -0.81 19.90 -6.36
N ALA A 629 -1.99 19.29 -6.42
CA ALA A 629 -2.82 19.31 -7.62
C ALA A 629 -3.31 20.72 -7.95
N GLY A 630 -3.68 21.51 -6.94
CA GLY A 630 -4.06 22.91 -7.08
C GLY A 630 -2.93 23.80 -7.59
N ILE A 631 -1.69 23.57 -7.14
CA ILE A 631 -0.50 24.27 -7.63
C ILE A 631 -0.33 24.01 -9.13
N LYS A 632 -0.37 22.75 -9.57
CA LYS A 632 -0.32 22.40 -11.00
C LYS A 632 -1.48 22.97 -11.81
N MET A 633 -2.68 23.04 -11.24
CA MET A 633 -3.82 23.69 -11.89
C MET A 633 -3.60 25.20 -12.06
N LYS A 634 -2.98 25.87 -11.08
CA LYS A 634 -2.62 27.30 -11.16
C LYS A 634 -1.56 27.56 -12.23
N GLU A 635 -0.56 26.69 -12.35
CA GLU A 635 0.44 26.72 -13.43
C GLU A 635 -0.25 26.59 -14.80
N LYS A 636 -1.09 25.57 -14.98
CA LYS A 636 -1.86 25.38 -16.21
C LYS A 636 -2.76 26.58 -16.54
N ILE A 637 -3.36 27.23 -15.54
CA ILE A 637 -4.13 28.47 -15.76
C ILE A 637 -3.22 29.60 -16.27
N ALA A 638 -2.00 29.72 -15.76
CA ALA A 638 -1.04 30.71 -16.24
C ALA A 638 -0.64 30.42 -17.69
N ASP A 639 -0.36 29.16 -18.03
CA ASP A 639 -0.04 28.74 -19.39
C ASP A 639 -1.18 29.02 -20.38
N LEU A 640 -2.42 28.72 -20.00
CA LEU A 640 -3.60 29.03 -20.82
C LEU A 640 -3.81 30.55 -21.00
N LYS A 641 -3.45 31.37 -20.01
CA LYS A 641 -3.47 32.83 -20.15
C LYS A 641 -2.40 33.32 -21.12
N HIS A 642 -1.21 32.72 -21.11
CA HIS A 642 -0.17 33.00 -22.11
C HIS A 642 -0.62 32.58 -23.51
N LEU A 643 -1.28 31.43 -23.66
CA LEU A 643 -1.85 30.99 -24.94
C LEU A 643 -2.88 32.01 -25.47
N ILE A 644 -3.79 32.49 -24.62
CA ILE A 644 -4.76 33.53 -25.01
C ILE A 644 -4.05 34.83 -25.42
N ALA A 645 -2.95 35.20 -24.76
CA ALA A 645 -2.16 36.36 -25.15
C ALA A 645 -1.51 36.15 -26.53
N ALA A 646 -0.97 34.97 -26.81
CA ALA A 646 -0.37 34.61 -28.10
C ALA A 646 -1.39 34.62 -29.25
N TYR A 647 -2.63 34.16 -29.00
CA TYR A 647 -3.72 34.30 -29.98
C TYR A 647 -4.05 35.77 -30.26
N ARG A 648 -4.07 36.62 -29.23
CA ARG A 648 -4.39 38.05 -29.35
C ARG A 648 -3.27 38.86 -30.00
N SER A 649 -2.01 38.47 -29.81
CA SER A 649 -0.85 39.11 -30.45
C SER A 649 -0.64 38.65 -31.89
N GLY A 650 -1.26 37.53 -32.30
CA GLY A 650 -1.08 36.93 -33.61
C GLY A 650 0.19 36.07 -33.73
N GLU A 651 0.85 35.78 -32.62
CA GLU A 651 2.00 34.86 -32.57
C GLU A 651 1.59 33.41 -32.85
N ILE A 652 0.35 33.06 -32.46
CA ILE A 652 -0.29 31.77 -32.78
C ILE A 652 -1.65 32.07 -33.40
N ALA A 653 -1.99 31.37 -34.49
CA ALA A 653 -3.31 31.45 -35.09
C ALA A 653 -4.30 30.49 -34.41
N GLU A 654 -5.53 30.95 -34.16
CA GLU A 654 -6.63 30.06 -33.78
C GLU A 654 -6.88 29.03 -34.89
N ARG A 655 -7.31 27.82 -34.49
CA ARG A 655 -7.65 26.74 -35.42
C ARG A 655 -9.16 26.49 -35.34
N ASP A 656 -9.80 26.30 -36.48
CA ASP A 656 -11.19 25.88 -36.52
C ASP A 656 -11.32 24.42 -36.05
N ASP A 657 -12.37 24.13 -35.27
CA ASP A 657 -12.68 22.81 -34.67
C ASP A 657 -12.87 21.71 -35.74
#